data_AF-A0A915LDU3-F1
#
_entry.id   AF-A0A915LDU3-F1
#
_cell.length_a   1.000
_cell.length_b   1.000
_cell.length_c   1.000
_cell.angle_alpha   90.00
_cell.angle_beta   90.00
_cell.angle_gamma   90.00
#
_symmetry.space_group_name_H-M   'P 1'
#
loop_
_entity.id
_entity.type
_entity.pdbx_description
1 polymer ?
#
loop_
_entity_poly.entity_id
_entity_poly.type
_entity_poly.pdbx_seq_one_letter_code
_entity_poly.pdbx_strand_id
1 'polypeptide(L)'
;MAEVGDLNPNNNQVNEALNRHYPEVGGNIDDLKDLNNLDNYQLFRIKLRSGIRETIQVVLCSVISRPFTVVAIRQIAQLIGNETKYLPINPFQPLLLIGAEEGPPGLFSGLMPVIVNGLISVWGTTICIYLVDIVYNKMIKVDGWENLRPYEKQQFAEHLELCASLLPYSPTFNNWFDTYNYLAQNCELYRGDWPCLRKEKGSIQVGPDNKLYGIMPTIAVKKRLLDKHLGTCLTQEEVDELCFQYGLELDDVLIEKNETTGVDEEIYKIEIPANRYDLLCVEGLTRALLIFQNKIKIPSYRLSEVKPLTIIVEKETANVRKFVVGAVLRDIKLDADIYSSFIDLQDKLHQNIGRKRTLASIGTHDLDTIKGPFKYCARKPEEIIFKPLNQNKEDKPLYPVIYDSQGIVCSLPPIINSDHSKITLNTKNIFIEATGTDLKKLEIVLDTVVTIFSQYCKEPFLVEPVEIVDGKGSCVYPKFKAWKGKVDVKNMSRKIGIAPINIDKAMQFLAKMSLTCSNVEKNETQIEVKAPPTRHDILHECDLVEDLALAFGYNNIPPLLPQSNTVAEPFNLNKLSDQLRLQMAMSGWTEIMNFALCSTEDVGNKLRRPELELKSVVKIANPKTLEFQVVRNSLLPGILKTISNNKDMPLPLKLFEVQDVVFIDNTRDTKCRNERHLAAVFYSKNGAFEIIHGLLDRIMQMLNVNYIENTKDFNGEIKGYKIQQKDDPTFFDGRCAEIIYKNHSIGTFGVLHPEMYSDAFLIIFIALFTALLGEGLTWLLVYRSEEYKRLKYSMERKTKKLEKKKETIGAVDQGVGTANSASKTTKRKIEREEERLKSTNRDLSMFRMKSMMAIGFVFTTLLSTFSSIFEGRVVAKLPFEPISWVQGLSHRNLVGEDYTDCSFIFLYILCTMTLRQNLQKMLGFAPSRTLSRQNQGGFFGQSSQSNQLFR
;
A
#
# COMPACT_ATOMS: atom_id res chain seq x y z
N MET A 1 -19.39 -6.82 -33.57
CA MET A 1 -20.83 -7.12 -33.76
C MET A 1 -21.08 -8.05 -34.96
N ALA A 2 -20.09 -8.86 -35.33
CA ALA A 2 -20.26 -10.16 -35.98
C ALA A 2 -19.66 -11.17 -35.00
N GLU A 3 -20.20 -12.39 -34.94
CA GLU A 3 -19.91 -13.44 -33.93
C GLU A 3 -20.60 -13.28 -32.56
N VAL A 4 -21.90 -12.98 -32.59
CA VAL A 4 -22.83 -13.61 -31.64
C VAL A 4 -23.73 -14.50 -32.47
N GLY A 5 -23.30 -15.74 -32.66
CA GLY A 5 -24.07 -16.65 -33.49
C GLY A 5 -23.41 -18.01 -33.67
N ASP A 6 -22.80 -18.60 -32.63
CA ASP A 6 -22.40 -20.01 -32.75
C ASP A 6 -22.24 -20.77 -31.42
N LEU A 7 -23.20 -20.57 -30.52
CA LEU A 7 -23.37 -21.43 -29.34
C LEU A 7 -24.65 -22.24 -29.44
N ASN A 8 -24.70 -23.11 -30.45
CA ASN A 8 -25.51 -24.33 -30.37
C ASN A 8 -24.96 -25.35 -31.39
N PRO A 9 -24.39 -26.50 -30.99
CA PRO A 9 -23.89 -27.49 -31.95
C PRO A 9 -24.99 -28.01 -32.91
N ASN A 10 -26.27 -27.86 -32.56
CA ASN A 10 -27.41 -28.15 -33.43
C ASN A 10 -27.63 -27.08 -34.53
N ASN A 11 -27.19 -25.83 -34.34
CA ASN A 11 -27.38 -24.75 -35.31
C ASN A 11 -26.49 -24.94 -36.54
N ASN A 12 -25.25 -25.38 -36.35
CA ASN A 12 -24.32 -25.63 -37.45
C ASN A 12 -24.77 -26.78 -38.34
N GLN A 13 -25.38 -27.84 -37.79
CA GLN A 13 -25.93 -28.93 -38.61
C GLN A 13 -27.15 -28.50 -39.45
N VAL A 14 -27.99 -27.58 -38.93
CA VAL A 14 -29.14 -27.04 -39.67
C VAL A 14 -28.66 -26.08 -40.77
N ASN A 15 -27.66 -25.25 -40.48
CA ASN A 15 -27.05 -24.36 -41.47
C ASN A 15 -26.34 -25.14 -42.59
N GLU A 16 -25.58 -26.19 -42.26
CA GLU A 16 -24.98 -27.10 -43.24
C GLU A 16 -26.03 -27.83 -44.08
N ALA A 17 -27.15 -28.28 -43.47
CA ALA A 17 -28.24 -28.93 -44.19
C ALA A 17 -28.99 -27.97 -45.13
N LEU A 18 -29.25 -26.73 -44.69
CA LEU A 18 -29.85 -25.67 -45.52
C LEU A 18 -28.93 -25.30 -46.69
N ASN A 19 -27.62 -25.17 -46.43
CA ASN A 19 -26.61 -24.91 -47.47
C ASN A 19 -26.53 -26.06 -48.50
N ARG A 20 -26.69 -27.32 -48.07
CA ARG A 20 -26.61 -28.50 -48.95
C ARG A 20 -27.89 -28.76 -49.77
N HIS A 21 -29.08 -28.56 -49.19
CA HIS A 21 -30.35 -28.96 -49.81
C HIS A 21 -31.20 -27.82 -50.39
N TYR A 22 -31.02 -26.58 -49.91
CA TYR A 22 -31.80 -25.42 -50.36
C TYR A 22 -30.89 -24.20 -50.67
N PRO A 23 -29.92 -24.33 -51.60
CA PRO A 23 -28.95 -23.26 -51.89
C PRO A 23 -29.60 -22.01 -52.49
N GLU A 24 -30.72 -22.18 -53.20
CA GLU A 24 -31.57 -21.11 -53.75
C GLU A 24 -32.18 -20.24 -52.64
N VAL A 25 -32.38 -20.81 -51.44
CA VAL A 25 -32.87 -20.13 -50.24
C VAL A 25 -31.65 -19.65 -49.43
N GLY A 26 -31.00 -18.62 -49.94
CA GLY A 26 -30.02 -17.83 -49.18
C GLY A 26 -28.56 -17.84 -49.65
N GLY A 27 -28.13 -18.72 -50.57
CA GLY A 27 -26.76 -18.75 -51.12
C GLY A 27 -25.63 -19.02 -50.10
N ASN A 28 -24.43 -19.34 -50.58
CA ASN A 28 -23.27 -19.58 -49.71
C ASN A 28 -22.70 -18.26 -49.16
N ILE A 29 -22.52 -18.15 -47.84
CA ILE A 29 -21.99 -16.93 -47.18
C ILE A 29 -20.50 -16.75 -47.50
N ASP A 30 -19.81 -17.83 -47.89
CA ASP A 30 -18.37 -17.85 -48.16
C ASP A 30 -17.95 -17.17 -49.48
N ASP A 31 -18.88 -16.79 -50.35
CA ASP A 31 -18.57 -16.27 -51.69
C ASP A 31 -18.28 -14.75 -51.75
N LEU A 32 -18.22 -14.04 -50.62
CA LEU A 32 -18.00 -12.59 -50.61
C LEU A 32 -16.89 -12.19 -49.62
N LYS A 33 -15.65 -12.33 -50.08
CA LYS A 33 -14.40 -12.08 -49.31
C LYS A 33 -14.05 -10.61 -49.05
N ASP A 34 -14.84 -9.65 -49.52
CA ASP A 34 -14.61 -8.21 -49.26
C ASP A 34 -15.83 -7.54 -48.62
N LEU A 35 -15.96 -7.69 -47.29
CA LEU A 35 -17.04 -7.07 -46.50
C LEU A 35 -16.89 -5.55 -46.36
N ASN A 36 -15.69 -5.00 -46.56
CA ASN A 36 -15.38 -3.60 -46.28
C ASN A 36 -15.73 -2.63 -47.43
N ASN A 37 -16.12 -3.13 -48.61
CA ASN A 37 -16.48 -2.33 -49.79
C ASN A 37 -17.89 -2.67 -50.34
N LEU A 38 -18.79 -3.16 -49.49
CA LEU A 38 -20.14 -3.52 -49.89
C LEU A 38 -21.02 -2.27 -50.08
N ASP A 39 -21.69 -2.18 -51.24
CA ASP A 39 -22.71 -1.15 -51.47
C ASP A 39 -23.93 -1.38 -50.53
N ASN A 40 -24.65 -0.31 -50.17
CA ASN A 40 -25.80 -0.35 -49.26
C ASN A 40 -26.86 -1.36 -49.73
N TYR A 41 -27.04 -1.51 -51.05
CA TYR A 41 -27.95 -2.50 -51.63
C TYR A 41 -27.49 -3.95 -51.39
N GLN A 42 -26.18 -4.21 -51.45
CA GLN A 42 -25.62 -5.53 -51.17
C GLN A 42 -25.70 -5.86 -49.68
N LEU A 43 -25.42 -4.88 -48.81
CA LEU A 43 -25.55 -5.02 -47.37
C LEU A 43 -27.01 -5.33 -46.95
N PHE A 44 -27.99 -4.64 -47.54
CA PHE A 44 -29.41 -4.92 -47.31
C PHE A 44 -29.79 -6.35 -47.69
N ARG A 45 -29.33 -6.81 -48.87
CA ARG A 45 -29.61 -8.16 -49.38
C ARG A 45 -29.05 -9.23 -48.46
N ILE A 46 -27.88 -9.01 -47.87
CA ILE A 46 -27.22 -9.94 -46.92
C ILE A 46 -28.02 -10.00 -45.62
N LYS A 47 -28.35 -8.86 -45.02
CA LYS A 47 -29.10 -8.81 -43.74
C LYS A 47 -30.52 -9.36 -43.89
N LEU A 48 -31.21 -9.07 -45.00
CA LEU A 48 -32.52 -9.65 -45.32
C LEU A 48 -32.48 -11.19 -45.38
N ARG A 49 -31.42 -11.76 -45.97
CA ARG A 49 -31.23 -13.21 -46.06
C ARG A 49 -30.93 -13.85 -44.71
N SER A 50 -30.11 -13.20 -43.87
CA SER A 50 -29.86 -13.64 -42.48
C SER A 50 -31.16 -13.71 -41.68
N GLY A 51 -31.99 -12.67 -41.76
CA GLY A 51 -33.28 -12.62 -41.05
C GLY A 51 -34.24 -13.75 -41.44
N ILE A 52 -34.27 -14.14 -42.73
CA ILE A 52 -35.08 -15.27 -43.21
C ILE A 52 -34.56 -16.61 -42.64
N ARG A 53 -33.24 -16.82 -42.61
CA ARG A 53 -32.64 -18.07 -42.07
C ARG A 53 -32.89 -18.24 -40.59
N GLU A 54 -32.61 -17.20 -39.81
CA GLU A 54 -32.84 -17.20 -38.36
C GLU A 54 -34.33 -17.38 -38.04
N THR A 55 -35.23 -16.81 -38.85
CA THR A 55 -36.67 -17.03 -38.74
C THR A 55 -37.05 -18.51 -38.89
N ILE A 56 -36.57 -19.17 -39.94
CA ILE A 56 -36.85 -20.59 -40.20
C ILE A 56 -36.35 -21.45 -39.04
N GLN A 57 -35.15 -21.15 -38.55
CA GLN A 57 -34.51 -21.88 -37.47
C GLN A 57 -35.26 -21.72 -36.14
N VAL A 58 -35.63 -20.49 -35.77
CA VAL A 58 -36.40 -20.22 -34.54
C VAL A 58 -37.76 -20.90 -34.58
N VAL A 59 -38.44 -20.88 -35.73
CA VAL A 59 -39.72 -21.59 -35.90
C VAL A 59 -39.53 -23.10 -35.76
N LEU A 60 -38.56 -23.69 -36.46
CA LEU A 60 -38.30 -25.12 -36.43
C LEU A 60 -37.93 -25.61 -35.02
N CYS A 61 -37.00 -24.92 -34.35
CA CYS A 61 -36.57 -25.24 -32.99
C CYS A 61 -37.70 -25.06 -31.97
N SER A 62 -38.53 -24.03 -32.14
CA SER A 62 -39.69 -23.80 -31.26
C SER A 62 -40.73 -24.88 -31.41
N VAL A 63 -40.99 -25.36 -32.63
CA VAL A 63 -41.93 -26.46 -32.89
C VAL A 63 -41.39 -27.76 -32.30
N ILE A 64 -40.14 -28.12 -32.56
CA ILE A 64 -39.57 -29.41 -32.10
C ILE A 64 -39.45 -29.45 -30.57
N SER A 65 -39.08 -28.35 -29.93
CA SER A 65 -38.86 -28.32 -28.47
C SER A 65 -40.15 -28.17 -27.64
N ARG A 66 -41.27 -27.74 -28.25
CA ARG A 66 -42.49 -27.41 -27.50
C ARG A 66 -43.11 -28.58 -26.75
N PRO A 67 -43.27 -29.79 -27.33
CA PRO A 67 -43.87 -30.92 -26.61
C PRO A 67 -43.10 -31.29 -25.33
N PHE A 68 -41.76 -31.21 -25.37
CA PHE A 68 -40.91 -31.47 -24.21
C PHE A 68 -41.02 -30.38 -23.14
N THR A 69 -41.13 -29.12 -23.57
CA THR A 69 -41.29 -27.99 -22.65
C THR A 69 -42.64 -28.05 -21.92
N VAL A 70 -43.72 -28.44 -22.62
CA VAL A 70 -45.05 -28.61 -22.01
C VAL A 70 -45.05 -29.75 -20.97
N VAL A 71 -44.38 -30.86 -21.28
CA VAL A 71 -44.20 -31.97 -20.31
C VAL A 71 -43.46 -31.50 -19.07
N ALA A 72 -42.33 -30.79 -19.24
CA ALA A 72 -41.51 -30.31 -18.12
C ALA A 72 -42.29 -29.36 -17.19
N ILE A 73 -43.02 -28.40 -17.75
CA ILE A 73 -43.82 -27.44 -16.96
C ILE A 73 -44.91 -28.18 -16.17
N ARG A 74 -45.58 -29.17 -16.77
CA ARG A 74 -46.62 -29.95 -16.08
C ARG A 74 -46.06 -30.86 -15.00
N GLN A 75 -44.88 -31.44 -15.20
CA GLN A 75 -44.18 -32.21 -14.17
C GLN A 75 -43.79 -31.33 -12.98
N ILE A 76 -43.29 -30.12 -13.22
CA ILE A 76 -42.96 -29.15 -12.16
C ILE A 76 -44.23 -28.76 -11.38
N ALA A 77 -45.33 -28.46 -12.08
CA ALA A 77 -46.60 -28.12 -11.44
C ALA A 77 -47.15 -29.25 -10.56
N GLN A 78 -47.00 -30.51 -10.98
CA GLN A 78 -47.41 -31.67 -10.17
C GLN A 78 -46.50 -31.94 -8.98
N LEU A 79 -45.20 -31.66 -9.11
CA LEU A 79 -44.24 -31.77 -8.02
C LEU A 79 -44.55 -30.75 -6.91
N ILE A 80 -45.04 -29.57 -7.29
CA ILE A 80 -45.54 -28.54 -6.36
C ILE A 80 -46.90 -28.93 -5.78
N GLY A 81 -47.78 -29.56 -6.57
CA GLY A 81 -49.13 -29.99 -6.17
C GLY A 81 -49.20 -31.33 -5.42
N ASN A 82 -48.08 -32.05 -5.26
CA ASN A 82 -48.00 -33.38 -4.65
C ASN A 82 -48.85 -34.46 -5.36
N GLU A 83 -48.98 -34.37 -6.69
CA GLU A 83 -49.66 -35.34 -7.55
C GLU A 83 -48.66 -36.18 -8.36
N THR A 84 -49.00 -37.43 -8.71
CA THR A 84 -48.06 -38.39 -9.34
C THR A 84 -48.41 -38.80 -10.78
N LYS A 85 -49.35 -38.11 -11.44
CA LYS A 85 -49.92 -38.54 -12.74
C LYS A 85 -48.88 -38.60 -13.89
N TYR A 86 -47.90 -37.70 -13.96
CA TYR A 86 -46.88 -37.66 -15.02
C TYR A 86 -45.45 -38.03 -14.54
N LEU A 87 -45.32 -38.73 -13.40
CA LEU A 87 -44.04 -39.30 -12.93
C LEU A 87 -43.96 -40.82 -13.18
N PRO A 88 -43.33 -41.28 -14.28
CA PRO A 88 -42.94 -42.67 -14.43
C PRO A 88 -41.41 -42.84 -14.59
N ILE A 89 -40.97 -44.10 -14.51
CA ILE A 89 -39.58 -44.57 -14.60
C ILE A 89 -38.96 -44.31 -16.00
N ASN A 90 -39.75 -43.95 -17.02
CA ASN A 90 -39.32 -43.73 -18.41
C ASN A 90 -39.64 -42.30 -18.91
N PRO A 91 -38.68 -41.55 -19.48
CA PRO A 91 -38.85 -40.16 -19.92
C PRO A 91 -39.89 -39.93 -21.03
N PHE A 92 -40.29 -40.94 -21.82
CA PHE A 92 -41.20 -40.76 -22.97
C PHE A 92 -42.68 -41.02 -22.66
N GLN A 93 -43.00 -41.64 -21.53
CA GLN A 93 -44.36 -42.03 -21.18
C GLN A 93 -45.32 -40.83 -20.92
N PRO A 94 -44.88 -39.71 -20.31
CA PRO A 94 -45.72 -38.52 -20.18
C PRO A 94 -46.13 -37.88 -21.52
N LEU A 95 -45.24 -37.93 -22.52
CA LEU A 95 -45.50 -37.41 -23.86
C LEU A 95 -46.64 -38.18 -24.55
N LEU A 96 -46.63 -39.52 -24.43
CA LEU A 96 -47.67 -40.39 -24.97
C LEU A 96 -49.01 -40.23 -24.24
N LEU A 97 -48.98 -40.04 -22.91
CA LEU A 97 -50.20 -39.86 -22.12
C LEU A 97 -50.91 -38.55 -22.47
N ILE A 98 -50.16 -37.44 -22.56
CA ILE A 98 -50.72 -36.13 -22.96
C ILE A 98 -51.20 -36.19 -24.42
N GLY A 99 -50.45 -36.84 -25.31
CA GLY A 99 -50.86 -37.04 -26.69
C GLY A 99 -52.14 -37.87 -26.86
N ALA A 100 -52.35 -38.87 -26.00
CA ALA A 100 -53.54 -39.72 -26.02
C ALA A 100 -54.77 -39.05 -25.39
N GLU A 101 -54.59 -38.24 -24.33
CA GLU A 101 -55.69 -37.58 -23.61
C GLU A 101 -56.13 -36.26 -24.27
N GLU A 102 -55.20 -35.44 -24.76
CA GLU A 102 -55.48 -34.06 -25.23
C GLU A 102 -55.19 -33.85 -26.72
N GLY A 103 -54.56 -34.82 -27.39
CA GLY A 103 -54.16 -34.71 -28.79
C GLY A 103 -53.10 -33.62 -29.05
N PRO A 104 -52.89 -33.25 -30.33
CA PRO A 104 -51.91 -32.23 -30.72
C PRO A 104 -52.07 -30.85 -30.06
N PRO A 105 -53.30 -30.32 -29.80
CA PRO A 105 -53.46 -29.03 -29.13
C PRO A 105 -52.87 -28.98 -27.71
N GLY A 106 -52.89 -30.10 -26.96
CA GLY A 106 -52.28 -30.18 -25.64
C GLY A 106 -50.74 -30.11 -25.69
N LEU A 107 -50.13 -30.90 -26.59
CA LEU A 107 -48.67 -30.97 -26.75
C LEU A 107 -48.05 -29.67 -27.29
N PHE A 108 -48.79 -28.89 -28.08
CA PHE A 108 -48.33 -27.63 -28.66
C PHE A 108 -48.99 -26.39 -28.05
N SER A 109 -49.58 -26.51 -26.86
CA SER A 109 -50.19 -25.38 -26.16
C SER A 109 -49.20 -24.21 -26.02
N GLY A 110 -49.62 -22.99 -26.38
CA GLY A 110 -48.79 -21.77 -26.31
C GLY A 110 -47.67 -21.66 -27.36
N LEU A 111 -47.67 -22.46 -28.42
CA LEU A 111 -46.69 -22.37 -29.51
C LEU A 111 -46.76 -21.04 -30.29
N MET A 112 -47.97 -20.57 -30.62
CA MET A 112 -48.16 -19.37 -31.44
C MET A 112 -47.58 -18.09 -30.80
N PRO A 113 -47.82 -17.79 -29.51
CA PRO A 113 -47.18 -16.64 -28.85
C PRO A 113 -45.64 -16.70 -28.87
N VAL A 114 -45.05 -17.89 -28.73
CA VAL A 114 -43.60 -18.09 -28.75
C VAL A 114 -43.02 -17.82 -30.14
N ILE A 115 -43.67 -18.33 -31.18
CA ILE A 115 -43.28 -18.07 -32.58
C ILE A 115 -43.36 -16.57 -32.89
N VAL A 116 -44.46 -15.91 -32.52
CA VAL A 116 -44.64 -14.47 -32.77
C VAL A 116 -43.57 -13.65 -32.05
N ASN A 117 -43.27 -13.96 -30.78
CA ASN A 117 -42.21 -13.27 -30.05
C ASN A 117 -40.82 -13.50 -30.67
N GLY A 118 -40.54 -14.72 -31.11
CA GLY A 118 -39.29 -15.06 -31.81
C GLY A 118 -39.12 -14.28 -33.12
N LEU A 119 -40.18 -14.16 -33.92
CA LEU A 119 -40.17 -13.39 -35.16
C LEU A 119 -39.89 -11.90 -34.94
N ILE A 120 -40.55 -11.30 -33.95
CA ILE A 120 -40.34 -9.88 -33.59
C ILE A 120 -38.89 -9.65 -33.17
N SER A 121 -38.32 -10.55 -32.38
CA SER A 121 -36.94 -10.44 -31.89
C SER A 121 -35.90 -10.57 -33.02
N VAL A 122 -36.05 -11.57 -33.90
CA VAL A 122 -35.12 -11.80 -35.03
C VAL A 122 -35.12 -10.61 -35.98
N TRP A 123 -36.30 -10.18 -36.43
CA TRP A 123 -36.39 -9.08 -37.40
C TRP A 123 -36.05 -7.72 -36.79
N GLY A 124 -36.43 -7.47 -35.53
CA GLY A 124 -36.05 -6.25 -34.81
C GLY A 124 -34.53 -6.09 -34.67
N THR A 125 -33.84 -7.18 -34.32
CA THR A 125 -32.38 -7.18 -34.16
C THR A 125 -31.67 -7.02 -35.51
N THR A 126 -32.13 -7.74 -36.54
CA THR A 126 -31.57 -7.67 -37.90
C THR A 126 -31.65 -6.25 -38.48
N ILE A 127 -32.78 -5.56 -38.29
CA ILE A 127 -32.98 -4.18 -38.75
C ILE A 127 -32.07 -3.21 -37.99
N CYS A 128 -31.93 -3.36 -36.67
CA CYS A 128 -31.06 -2.48 -35.87
C CYS A 128 -29.59 -2.60 -36.29
N ILE A 129 -29.10 -3.83 -36.52
CA ILE A 129 -27.72 -4.06 -36.97
C ILE A 129 -27.49 -3.42 -38.35
N TYR A 130 -28.43 -3.58 -39.28
CA TYR A 130 -28.34 -2.93 -40.60
C TYR A 130 -28.22 -1.41 -40.51
N LEU A 131 -28.95 -0.77 -39.59
CA LEU A 131 -28.88 0.69 -39.39
C LEU A 131 -27.55 1.14 -38.78
N VAL A 132 -26.97 0.37 -37.86
CA VAL A 132 -25.66 0.66 -37.26
C VAL A 132 -24.54 0.57 -38.31
N ASP A 133 -24.57 -0.48 -39.15
CA ASP A 133 -23.54 -0.71 -40.19
C ASP A 133 -23.53 0.43 -41.24
N ILE A 134 -24.69 1.01 -41.59
CA ILE A 134 -24.78 2.17 -42.50
C ILE A 134 -24.13 3.43 -41.89
N VAL A 135 -24.32 3.65 -40.59
CA VAL A 135 -23.79 4.83 -39.89
C VAL A 135 -22.28 4.70 -39.69
N TYR A 136 -21.80 3.49 -39.41
CA TYR A 136 -20.40 3.20 -39.16
C TYR A 136 -19.50 3.43 -40.40
N ASN A 137 -19.95 3.00 -41.59
CA ASN A 137 -19.19 3.17 -42.84
C ASN A 137 -19.00 4.64 -43.28
N LYS A 138 -19.75 5.59 -42.72
CA LYS A 138 -19.59 7.03 -43.01
C LYS A 138 -18.54 7.75 -42.16
N MET A 139 -18.05 7.15 -41.06
CA MET A 139 -17.27 7.87 -40.04
C MET A 139 -15.74 7.65 -40.08
N ILE A 140 -15.21 6.71 -40.87
CA ILE A 140 -13.80 6.31 -40.77
C ILE A 140 -13.01 6.69 -42.03
N LYS A 141 -12.42 7.88 -42.01
CA LYS A 141 -11.17 8.20 -42.74
C LYS A 141 -10.33 9.09 -41.82
N VAL A 142 -9.35 8.51 -41.11
CA VAL A 142 -8.35 9.27 -40.34
C VAL A 142 -6.97 8.64 -40.54
N ASP A 143 -6.07 9.42 -41.11
CA ASP A 143 -4.67 9.09 -41.38
C ASP A 143 -3.79 9.33 -40.13
N GLY A 144 -2.80 8.47 -39.88
CA GLY A 144 -1.81 8.74 -38.80
C GLY A 144 -0.82 7.63 -38.47
N TRP A 145 -1.02 6.40 -38.94
CA TRP A 145 -0.17 5.25 -38.59
C TRP A 145 1.18 5.21 -39.35
N GLU A 146 1.24 5.81 -40.54
CA GLU A 146 2.39 5.61 -41.44
C GLU A 146 3.65 6.41 -41.06
N ASN A 147 3.52 7.46 -40.22
CA ASN A 147 4.59 8.45 -39.99
C ASN A 147 5.55 8.18 -38.81
N LEU A 148 5.47 7.04 -38.12
CA LEU A 148 6.35 6.71 -36.99
C LEU A 148 7.70 6.08 -37.42
N ARG A 149 8.82 6.44 -36.76
CA ARG A 149 10.17 5.91 -37.06
C ARG A 149 10.32 4.43 -36.61
N PRO A 150 11.19 3.62 -37.24
CA PRO A 150 11.31 2.18 -36.96
C PRO A 150 11.66 1.83 -35.50
N TYR A 151 12.52 2.63 -34.85
CA TYR A 151 12.92 2.44 -33.44
C TYR A 151 11.76 2.72 -32.46
N GLU A 152 10.95 3.74 -32.73
CA GLU A 152 9.75 4.07 -31.93
C GLU A 152 8.65 3.01 -32.09
N LYS A 153 8.60 2.35 -33.25
CA LYS A 153 7.74 1.18 -33.51
C LYS A 153 8.24 -0.10 -32.81
N GLN A 154 9.53 -0.21 -32.51
CA GLN A 154 10.14 -1.35 -31.84
C GLN A 154 9.96 -1.29 -30.31
N GLN A 155 10.11 -0.10 -29.72
CA GLN A 155 9.92 0.12 -28.28
C GLN A 155 8.48 -0.07 -27.80
N PHE A 156 7.51 0.19 -28.67
CA PHE A 156 6.08 0.01 -28.39
C PHE A 156 5.57 -1.38 -28.76
N ALA A 157 6.23 -2.03 -29.73
CA ALA A 157 5.99 -3.42 -29.99
C ALA A 157 6.30 -4.23 -28.74
N GLU A 158 7.36 -3.98 -27.98
CA GLU A 158 7.94 -5.04 -27.14
C GLU A 158 7.16 -5.63 -25.95
N HIS A 159 6.11 -5.10 -25.30
CA HIS A 159 5.46 -5.82 -24.16
C HIS A 159 4.00 -5.38 -23.81
N LEU A 160 3.04 -6.31 -23.93
CA LEU A 160 1.60 -6.23 -23.65
C LEU A 160 1.22 -7.42 -22.75
N GLU A 161 0.96 -7.17 -21.46
CA GLU A 161 0.62 -8.23 -20.50
C GLU A 161 -0.90 -8.23 -20.22
N LEU A 162 -1.60 -9.33 -20.51
CA LEU A 162 -3.07 -9.36 -20.46
C LEU A 162 -3.56 -10.60 -19.67
N CYS A 163 -4.22 -10.44 -18.52
CA CYS A 163 -4.49 -11.56 -17.60
C CYS A 163 -5.98 -11.73 -17.23
N ALA A 164 -6.45 -12.96 -17.00
CA ALA A 164 -7.79 -13.26 -16.45
C ALA A 164 -7.69 -14.01 -15.09
N SER A 165 -8.49 -13.64 -14.07
CA SER A 165 -8.31 -14.14 -12.68
C SER A 165 -9.61 -14.43 -11.89
N LEU A 166 -9.48 -15.19 -10.76
CA LEU A 166 -10.52 -15.60 -9.77
C LEU A 166 -10.04 -15.43 -8.27
N LEU A 167 -10.99 -15.36 -7.30
CA LEU A 167 -10.99 -14.91 -5.86
C LEU A 167 -10.14 -15.70 -4.79
N PRO A 168 -9.78 -15.16 -3.55
CA PRO A 168 -10.73 -14.75 -2.47
C PRO A 168 -10.39 -13.73 -1.29
N TYR A 169 -11.47 -13.21 -0.64
CA TYR A 169 -11.85 -12.74 0.75
C TYR A 169 -11.18 -11.66 1.66
N SER A 170 -12.02 -10.76 2.25
CA SER A 170 -12.25 -10.41 3.71
C SER A 170 -13.54 -9.51 3.87
N PRO A 171 -14.00 -9.05 5.07
CA PRO A 171 -15.44 -8.82 5.35
C PRO A 171 -16.04 -7.48 4.88
N THR A 172 -17.34 -7.54 4.62
CA THR A 172 -18.18 -6.45 4.09
C THR A 172 -18.91 -5.69 5.19
N PHE A 173 -18.95 -4.36 5.10
CA PHE A 173 -19.83 -3.50 5.89
C PHE A 173 -21.02 -3.05 5.04
N ASN A 174 -22.23 -3.19 5.57
CA ASN A 174 -23.46 -2.91 4.82
C ASN A 174 -23.81 -1.42 4.75
N ASN A 175 -23.16 -0.57 5.56
CA ASN A 175 -23.34 0.87 5.49
C ASN A 175 -22.04 1.62 5.88
N TRP A 176 -21.93 2.87 5.43
CA TRP A 176 -20.79 3.74 5.71
C TRP A 176 -20.64 4.14 7.20
N PHE A 177 -21.76 4.24 7.93
CA PHE A 177 -21.78 4.50 9.37
C PHE A 177 -21.16 3.35 10.19
N ASP A 178 -21.36 2.09 9.81
CA ASP A 178 -20.77 0.92 10.47
C ASP A 178 -19.27 0.84 10.21
N THR A 179 -18.85 1.21 9.00
CA THR A 179 -17.44 1.38 8.61
C THR A 179 -16.79 2.50 9.43
N TYR A 180 -17.47 3.65 9.53
CA TYR A 180 -17.00 4.80 10.30
C TYR A 180 -16.91 4.50 11.80
N ASN A 181 -17.90 3.81 12.40
CA ASN A 181 -17.87 3.45 13.81
C ASN A 181 -16.76 2.43 14.13
N TYR A 182 -16.55 1.45 13.24
CA TYR A 182 -15.45 0.49 13.34
C TYR A 182 -14.08 1.17 13.27
N LEU A 183 -13.92 2.16 12.38
CA LEU A 183 -12.69 2.94 12.23
C LEU A 183 -12.51 3.99 13.35
N ALA A 184 -13.58 4.63 13.83
CA ALA A 184 -13.52 5.64 14.87
C ALA A 184 -13.16 5.05 16.26
N GLN A 185 -13.59 3.82 16.55
CA GLN A 185 -13.27 3.15 17.81
C GLN A 185 -11.88 2.52 17.83
N ASN A 186 -11.37 2.04 16.70
CA ASN A 186 -10.08 1.33 16.63
C ASN A 186 -8.92 2.19 16.09
N CYS A 187 -9.19 3.29 15.39
CA CYS A 187 -8.19 4.12 14.72
C CYS A 187 -8.26 5.62 15.06
N GLU A 188 -8.95 6.01 16.14
CA GLU A 188 -9.00 7.38 16.68
C GLU A 188 -9.33 8.49 15.65
N LEU A 189 -10.33 8.28 14.78
CA LEU A 189 -10.78 9.26 13.79
C LEU A 189 -11.88 10.19 14.33
N TYR A 190 -11.74 11.50 14.13
CA TYR A 190 -12.74 12.51 14.55
C TYR A 190 -13.54 13.05 13.35
N ARG A 191 -14.72 13.61 13.67
CA ARG A 191 -15.67 14.11 12.67
C ARG A 191 -15.14 15.40 12.03
N GLY A 192 -14.55 15.29 10.84
CA GLY A 192 -13.93 16.40 10.11
C GLY A 192 -12.68 16.01 9.31
N ASP A 193 -12.10 14.85 9.63
CA ASP A 193 -10.89 14.36 8.96
C ASP A 193 -11.17 13.91 7.53
N TRP A 194 -10.47 14.50 6.56
CA TRP A 194 -10.52 14.10 5.16
C TRP A 194 -9.74 12.78 4.95
N PRO A 195 -10.33 11.74 4.36
CA PRO A 195 -9.80 10.37 4.43
C PRO A 195 -8.52 10.09 3.61
N CYS A 196 -7.91 11.08 2.95
CA CYS A 196 -6.81 10.82 2.00
C CYS A 196 -5.64 11.82 2.02
N LEU A 197 -5.64 12.85 2.86
CA LEU A 197 -4.50 13.78 2.96
C LEU A 197 -4.44 14.31 4.41
N ARG A 198 -3.40 13.95 5.17
CA ARG A 198 -2.92 14.90 6.20
C ARG A 198 -2.45 16.11 5.42
N LYS A 199 -3.18 17.22 5.53
CA LYS A 199 -2.77 18.50 4.97
C LYS A 199 -1.69 19.09 5.88
N GLU A 200 -0.50 18.50 5.89
CA GLU A 200 0.70 19.21 6.32
C GLU A 200 1.36 19.81 5.08
N LYS A 201 1.38 21.14 5.03
CA LYS A 201 2.11 21.89 4.01
C LYS A 201 3.60 21.82 4.39
N GLY A 202 4.44 21.24 3.53
CA GLY A 202 5.89 21.27 3.70
C GLY A 202 6.57 19.92 3.47
N SER A 203 7.88 19.95 3.27
CA SER A 203 8.71 18.75 3.15
C SER A 203 9.01 18.18 4.55
N ILE A 204 8.83 16.87 4.76
CA ILE A 204 8.87 16.23 6.08
C ILE A 204 10.04 15.22 6.19
N GLN A 205 10.76 15.21 7.32
CA GLN A 205 11.69 14.15 7.71
C GLN A 205 11.24 13.48 9.02
N VAL A 206 11.46 12.17 9.15
CA VAL A 206 11.11 11.42 10.38
C VAL A 206 12.34 11.35 11.27
N GLY A 207 12.19 11.80 12.52
CA GLY A 207 13.23 11.69 13.55
C GLY A 207 13.39 10.25 14.07
N PRO A 208 14.47 9.95 14.81
CA PRO A 208 14.70 8.63 15.42
C PRO A 208 13.65 8.25 16.48
N ASP A 209 12.79 9.19 16.86
CA ASP A 209 11.63 9.05 17.75
C ASP A 209 10.31 8.82 17.00
N ASN A 210 10.35 8.55 15.68
CA ASN A 210 9.18 8.40 14.81
C ASN A 210 8.26 9.63 14.71
N LYS A 211 8.71 10.81 15.14
CA LYS A 211 7.97 12.07 14.92
C LYS A 211 8.30 12.70 13.57
N LEU A 212 7.29 13.34 12.98
CA LEU A 212 7.39 14.09 11.73
C LEU A 212 7.95 15.49 12.06
N TYR A 213 9.05 15.86 11.42
CA TYR A 213 9.65 17.19 11.53
C TYR A 213 9.54 17.88 10.17
N GLY A 214 8.92 19.05 10.14
CA GLY A 214 9.03 19.97 9.00
C GLY A 214 10.51 20.28 8.75
N ILE A 215 10.93 20.21 7.48
CA ILE A 215 12.32 20.51 7.07
C ILE A 215 12.60 22.02 7.15
N MET A 216 11.55 22.86 7.23
CA MET A 216 11.70 24.29 7.45
C MET A 216 11.88 24.60 8.94
N PRO A 217 12.88 25.39 9.33
CA PRO A 217 13.08 25.74 10.72
C PRO A 217 11.94 26.63 11.21
N THR A 218 11.13 26.10 12.12
CA THR A 218 10.08 26.85 12.81
C THR A 218 10.62 27.41 14.12
N ILE A 219 10.20 28.63 14.47
CA ILE A 219 10.49 29.24 15.76
C ILE A 219 9.20 29.41 16.56
N ALA A 220 9.21 28.94 17.80
CA ALA A 220 8.13 29.19 18.75
C ALA A 220 8.44 30.48 19.53
N VAL A 221 7.61 31.50 19.36
CA VAL A 221 7.78 32.82 19.97
C VAL A 221 6.60 33.13 20.86
N LYS A 222 6.87 33.39 22.14
CA LYS A 222 5.83 33.87 23.07
C LYS A 222 5.35 35.26 22.64
N LYS A 223 4.04 35.44 22.47
CA LYS A 223 3.45 36.72 22.04
C LYS A 223 3.86 37.89 22.92
N ARG A 224 3.81 37.72 24.24
CA ARG A 224 4.27 38.73 25.21
C ARG A 224 5.70 39.19 24.95
N LEU A 225 6.59 38.26 24.57
CA LEU A 225 7.99 38.55 24.31
C LEU A 225 8.16 39.25 22.97
N LEU A 226 7.42 38.80 21.94
CA LEU A 226 7.35 39.48 20.64
C LEU A 226 6.89 40.93 20.79
N ASP A 227 5.79 41.18 21.49
CA ASP A 227 5.23 42.51 21.73
C ASP A 227 6.19 43.40 22.52
N LYS A 228 6.84 42.84 23.56
CA LYS A 228 7.87 43.53 24.36
C LYS A 228 9.02 44.01 23.47
N HIS A 229 9.47 43.18 22.54
CA HIS A 229 10.57 43.51 21.64
C HIS A 229 10.17 44.45 20.50
N LEU A 230 8.96 44.31 19.95
CA LEU A 230 8.43 45.19 18.91
C LEU A 230 8.05 46.58 19.45
N GLY A 231 7.75 46.69 20.75
CA GLY A 231 7.29 47.92 21.40
C GLY A 231 5.85 48.30 21.05
N THR A 232 5.12 47.40 20.39
CA THR A 232 3.72 47.56 19.96
C THR A 232 3.01 46.23 20.12
N CYS A 233 1.79 46.24 20.67
CA CYS A 233 0.94 45.04 20.73
C CYS A 233 0.23 44.87 19.38
N LEU A 234 0.63 43.87 18.59
CA LEU A 234 0.01 43.58 17.30
C LEU A 234 -1.06 42.50 17.45
N THR A 235 -2.12 42.63 16.67
CA THR A 235 -3.11 41.56 16.49
C THR A 235 -2.52 40.40 15.69
N GLN A 236 -3.13 39.21 15.78
CA GLN A 236 -2.67 38.05 15.02
C GLN A 236 -2.67 38.32 13.50
N GLU A 237 -3.70 38.99 12.99
CA GLU A 237 -3.81 39.35 11.56
C GLU A 237 -2.68 40.30 11.12
N GLU A 238 -2.34 41.29 11.95
CA GLU A 238 -1.23 42.21 11.66
C GLU A 238 0.13 41.51 11.70
N VAL A 239 0.31 40.52 12.60
CA VAL A 239 1.53 39.70 12.64
C VAL A 239 1.64 38.82 11.41
N ASP A 240 0.55 38.19 10.98
CA ASP A 240 0.51 37.37 9.78
C ASP A 240 0.81 38.20 8.52
N GLU A 241 0.18 39.38 8.40
CA GLU A 241 0.45 40.30 7.29
C GLU A 241 1.91 40.79 7.28
N LEU A 242 2.46 41.11 8.45
CA LEU A 242 3.86 41.52 8.57
C LEU A 242 4.82 40.38 8.21
N CYS A 243 4.52 39.16 8.64
CA CYS A 243 5.29 37.97 8.26
C CYS A 243 5.26 37.78 6.75
N PHE A 244 4.06 37.79 6.16
CA PHE A 244 3.87 37.63 4.72
C PHE A 244 4.64 38.69 3.91
N GLN A 245 4.58 39.96 4.31
CA GLN A 245 5.33 41.05 3.66
C GLN A 245 6.84 40.87 3.76
N TYR A 246 7.34 40.28 4.86
CA TYR A 246 8.77 40.00 5.06
C TYR A 246 9.22 38.65 4.45
N GLY A 247 8.30 37.86 3.90
CA GLY A 247 8.59 36.53 3.35
C GLY A 247 8.67 35.41 4.41
N LEU A 248 7.95 35.56 5.51
CA LEU A 248 7.75 34.55 6.56
C LEU A 248 6.29 34.06 6.55
N GLU A 249 6.04 32.91 7.15
CA GLU A 249 4.69 32.36 7.31
C GLU A 249 4.41 32.11 8.81
N LEU A 250 3.27 32.61 9.29
CA LEU A 250 2.76 32.24 10.61
C LEU A 250 2.03 30.89 10.47
N ASP A 251 2.70 29.81 10.87
CA ASP A 251 2.22 28.43 10.65
C ASP A 251 1.09 28.08 11.63
N ASP A 252 1.28 28.37 12.92
CA ASP A 252 0.32 27.98 13.95
C ASP A 252 0.38 28.93 15.17
N VAL A 253 -0.73 28.97 15.92
CA VAL A 253 -0.85 29.72 17.18
C VAL A 253 -1.29 28.74 18.28
N LEU A 254 -0.36 28.44 19.18
CA LEU A 254 -0.63 27.58 20.32
C LEU A 254 -1.00 28.41 21.55
N ILE A 255 -1.86 27.86 22.39
CA ILE A 255 -2.18 28.40 23.71
C ILE A 255 -1.66 27.41 24.74
N GLU A 256 -0.61 27.78 25.46
CA GLU A 256 -0.06 26.97 26.54
C GLU A 256 -0.41 27.58 27.90
N LYS A 257 -0.91 26.75 28.81
CA LYS A 257 -1.09 27.16 30.22
C LYS A 257 0.26 27.20 30.90
N ASN A 258 0.64 28.37 31.38
CA ASN A 258 1.85 28.48 32.17
C ASN A 258 1.62 27.80 33.52
N GLU A 259 2.29 26.67 33.76
CA GLU A 259 2.13 25.85 34.98
C GLU A 259 2.38 26.65 36.27
N THR A 260 3.21 27.69 36.20
CA THR A 260 3.60 28.52 37.34
C THR A 260 2.62 29.64 37.68
N THR A 261 1.98 30.24 36.67
CA THR A 261 1.10 31.42 36.87
C THR A 261 -0.37 31.11 36.61
N GLY A 262 -0.68 29.96 36.00
CA GLY A 262 -2.03 29.58 35.61
C GLY A 262 -2.63 30.43 34.48
N VAL A 263 -1.85 31.32 33.88
CA VAL A 263 -2.28 32.21 32.79
C VAL A 263 -2.01 31.53 31.46
N ASP A 264 -2.99 31.58 30.56
CA ASP A 264 -2.87 31.15 29.18
C ASP A 264 -1.87 32.08 28.44
N GLU A 265 -0.79 31.51 27.90
CA GLU A 265 0.23 32.23 27.10
C GLU A 265 0.13 31.79 25.63
N GLU A 266 -0.07 32.77 24.74
CA GLU A 266 -0.10 32.55 23.30
C GLU A 266 1.33 32.44 22.73
N ILE A 267 1.57 31.40 21.94
CA ILE A 267 2.85 31.10 21.30
C ILE A 267 2.63 31.05 19.79
N TYR A 268 3.32 31.93 19.07
CA TYR A 268 3.33 31.98 17.62
C TYR A 268 4.44 31.07 17.07
N LYS A 269 4.06 30.12 16.21
CA LYS A 269 4.99 29.32 15.43
C LYS A 269 5.19 30.00 14.07
N ILE A 270 6.38 30.55 13.86
CA ILE A 270 6.73 31.25 12.63
C ILE A 270 7.75 30.40 11.87
N GLU A 271 7.45 30.11 10.61
CA GLU A 271 8.38 29.43 9.71
C GLU A 271 9.40 30.39 9.14
N ILE A 272 10.65 29.94 9.10
CA ILE A 272 11.79 30.74 8.68
C ILE A 272 12.49 30.09 7.49
N PRO A 273 12.93 30.88 6.50
CA PRO A 273 13.81 30.40 5.45
C PRO A 273 15.10 29.76 6.00
N ALA A 274 15.42 28.56 5.53
CA ALA A 274 16.58 27.79 6.03
C ALA A 274 17.95 28.44 5.77
N ASN A 275 18.02 29.46 4.89
CA ASN A 275 19.21 30.28 4.61
C ASN A 275 19.40 31.44 5.61
N ARG A 276 18.35 31.87 6.31
CA ARG A 276 18.37 33.05 7.20
C ARG A 276 18.57 32.66 8.67
N TYR A 277 19.81 32.29 9.00
CA TYR A 277 20.20 31.89 10.36
C TYR A 277 20.03 33.00 11.40
N ASP A 278 20.09 34.26 10.96
CA ASP A 278 19.89 35.44 11.80
C ASP A 278 18.47 35.59 12.35
N LEU A 279 17.50 34.85 11.81
CA LEU A 279 16.09 34.92 12.23
C LEU A 279 15.70 33.81 13.22
N LEU A 280 16.58 32.84 13.51
CA LEU A 280 16.25 31.63 14.29
C LEU A 280 15.88 31.86 15.78
N CYS A 281 15.96 33.10 16.26
CA CYS A 281 15.53 33.49 17.59
C CYS A 281 14.69 34.77 17.56
N VAL A 282 14.05 35.08 18.68
CA VAL A 282 13.11 36.21 18.79
C VAL A 282 13.82 37.55 18.60
N GLU A 283 15.04 37.68 19.11
CA GLU A 283 15.88 38.86 18.98
C GLU A 283 16.26 39.15 17.53
N GLY A 284 16.58 38.09 16.79
CA GLY A 284 16.91 38.14 15.38
C GLY A 284 15.71 38.55 14.54
N LEU A 285 14.59 37.85 14.73
CA LEU A 285 13.32 38.12 14.06
C LEU A 285 12.85 39.55 14.31
N THR A 286 12.70 39.95 15.57
CA THR A 286 12.17 41.28 15.93
C THR A 286 13.04 42.40 15.40
N ARG A 287 14.37 42.26 15.48
CA ARG A 287 15.30 43.23 14.92
C ARG A 287 15.14 43.37 13.41
N ALA A 288 15.03 42.25 12.69
CA ALA A 288 14.83 42.26 11.25
C ALA A 288 13.49 42.94 10.86
N LEU A 289 12.40 42.61 11.55
CA LEU A 289 11.08 43.20 11.32
C LEU A 289 11.05 44.70 11.64
N LEU A 290 11.72 45.13 12.72
CA LEU A 290 11.78 46.55 13.09
C LEU A 290 12.66 47.36 12.13
N ILE A 291 13.72 46.78 11.57
CA ILE A 291 14.50 47.40 10.48
C ILE A 291 13.64 47.49 9.21
N PHE A 292 12.88 46.45 8.89
CA PHE A 292 11.97 46.44 7.74
C PHE A 292 10.89 47.53 7.82
N GLN A 293 10.36 47.78 9.02
CA GLN A 293 9.43 48.88 9.33
C GLN A 293 10.12 50.25 9.48
N ASN A 294 11.44 50.35 9.28
CA ASN A 294 12.24 51.56 9.50
C ASN A 294 12.16 52.15 10.92
N LYS A 295 11.85 51.34 11.94
CA LYS A 295 11.75 51.77 13.35
C LYS A 295 13.10 51.82 14.05
N ILE A 296 14.06 51.00 13.64
CA ILE A 296 15.45 51.03 14.16
C ILE A 296 16.45 51.17 13.01
N LYS A 297 17.62 51.71 13.34
CA LYS A 297 18.78 51.72 12.44
C LYS A 297 19.50 50.37 12.47
N ILE A 298 20.16 50.05 11.36
CA ILE A 298 20.99 48.86 11.22
C ILE A 298 22.12 48.90 12.29
N PRO A 299 22.29 47.86 13.12
CA PRO A 299 23.33 47.83 14.14
C PRO A 299 24.73 47.73 13.54
N SER A 300 25.71 48.32 14.23
CA SER A 300 27.13 48.23 13.86
C SER A 300 27.87 47.32 14.82
N TYR A 301 28.28 46.15 14.33
CA TYR A 301 29.04 45.16 15.10
C TYR A 301 30.52 45.51 15.12
N ARG A 302 31.10 45.59 16.32
CA ARG A 302 32.49 46.00 16.55
C ARG A 302 33.23 44.98 17.40
N LEU A 303 34.53 44.86 17.16
CA LEU A 303 35.44 44.07 17.97
C LEU A 303 36.11 44.98 19.01
N SER A 304 36.30 44.47 20.22
CA SER A 304 37.07 45.15 21.26
C SER A 304 38.56 45.16 20.95
N GLU A 305 39.27 46.23 21.32
CA GLU A 305 40.72 46.39 21.12
C GLU A 305 41.56 45.79 22.27
N VAL A 306 40.94 45.00 23.15
CA VAL A 306 41.60 44.34 24.29
C VAL A 306 42.46 43.16 23.82
N LYS A 307 43.52 42.84 24.57
CA LYS A 307 44.34 41.65 24.30
C LYS A 307 43.46 40.39 24.30
N PRO A 308 43.39 39.64 23.19
CA PRO A 308 42.48 38.51 23.05
C PRO A 308 42.89 37.35 23.96
N LEU A 309 41.89 36.62 24.46
CA LEU A 309 42.11 35.31 25.08
C LEU A 309 42.58 34.33 24.01
N THR A 310 43.44 33.38 24.38
CA THR A 310 44.06 32.45 23.43
C THR A 310 43.55 31.01 23.61
N ILE A 311 43.23 30.33 22.50
CA ILE A 311 43.01 28.87 22.45
C ILE A 311 44.15 28.22 21.67
N ILE A 312 44.89 27.31 22.30
CA ILE A 312 46.00 26.56 21.70
C ILE A 312 45.47 25.23 21.16
N VAL A 313 45.63 24.99 19.86
CA VAL A 313 45.16 23.79 19.16
C VAL A 313 46.29 22.79 18.97
N GLU A 314 46.15 21.57 19.52
CA GLU A 314 47.12 20.49 19.32
C GLU A 314 46.87 19.69 18.04
N LYS A 315 47.91 18.99 17.54
CA LYS A 315 47.90 18.30 16.23
C LYS A 315 46.94 17.11 16.20
N GLU A 316 46.65 16.49 17.33
CA GLU A 316 45.79 15.31 17.47
C GLU A 316 44.34 15.61 17.09
N THR A 317 43.92 16.87 17.20
CA THR A 317 42.56 17.32 16.86
C THR A 317 42.24 17.17 15.37
N ALA A 318 43.25 17.22 14.49
CA ALA A 318 43.09 17.17 13.04
C ALA A 318 42.40 15.88 12.54
N ASN A 319 42.56 14.77 13.24
CA ASN A 319 42.02 13.46 12.86
C ASN A 319 40.58 13.25 13.33
N VAL A 320 40.10 14.05 14.29
CA VAL A 320 38.76 13.89 14.88
C VAL A 320 37.86 15.07 14.52
N ARG A 321 38.30 16.29 14.87
CA ARG A 321 37.52 17.53 14.72
C ARG A 321 38.50 18.69 14.62
N LYS A 322 38.80 19.06 13.37
CA LYS A 322 39.99 19.82 13.00
C LYS A 322 40.00 21.28 13.45
N PHE A 323 38.83 21.92 13.57
CA PHE A 323 38.74 23.36 13.75
C PHE A 323 38.03 23.74 15.04
N VAL A 324 38.50 24.83 15.65
CA VAL A 324 37.87 25.52 16.77
C VAL A 324 37.93 27.03 16.52
N VAL A 325 36.86 27.73 16.89
CA VAL A 325 36.75 29.19 16.92
C VAL A 325 36.15 29.62 18.24
N GLY A 326 36.34 30.86 18.66
CA GLY A 326 35.72 31.36 19.89
C GLY A 326 35.54 32.87 19.91
N ALA A 327 34.76 33.34 20.87
CA ALA A 327 34.48 34.74 21.14
C ALA A 327 34.06 34.92 22.60
N VAL A 328 34.13 36.16 23.10
CA VAL A 328 33.66 36.51 24.45
C VAL A 328 32.63 37.64 24.40
N LEU A 329 31.56 37.47 25.17
CA LEU A 329 30.58 38.51 25.48
C LEU A 329 30.79 38.96 26.93
N ARG A 330 31.07 40.26 27.11
CA ARG A 330 31.34 40.87 28.44
C ARG A 330 30.12 41.59 28.99
N ASP A 331 29.94 41.49 30.30
CA ASP A 331 28.86 42.16 31.04
C ASP A 331 27.47 41.99 30.39
N ILE A 332 27.12 40.74 30.02
CA ILE A 332 25.80 40.41 29.50
C ILE A 332 24.75 40.45 30.61
N LYS A 333 23.57 41.01 30.31
CA LYS A 333 22.41 40.97 31.19
C LYS A 333 21.51 39.81 30.79
N LEU A 334 21.53 38.73 31.58
CA LEU A 334 20.66 37.58 31.39
C LEU A 334 19.43 37.70 32.28
N ASP A 335 18.24 37.64 31.67
CA ASP A 335 17.00 37.29 32.34
C ASP A 335 16.57 35.86 31.95
N ALA A 336 15.52 35.34 32.58
CA ALA A 336 15.06 33.97 32.32
C ALA A 336 14.63 33.77 30.85
N ASP A 337 14.04 34.80 30.24
CA ASP A 337 13.55 34.79 28.86
C ASP A 337 14.72 34.78 27.85
N ILE A 338 15.71 35.67 28.04
CA ILE A 338 16.94 35.77 27.23
C ILE A 338 17.78 34.50 27.37
N TYR A 339 17.91 33.96 28.58
CA TYR A 339 18.62 32.69 28.80
C TYR A 339 17.95 31.54 28.04
N SER A 340 16.61 31.46 28.10
CA SER A 340 15.86 30.46 27.32
C SER A 340 16.04 30.65 25.82
N SER A 341 15.97 31.88 25.31
CA SER A 341 16.19 32.20 23.89
C SER A 341 17.62 31.85 23.44
N PHE A 342 18.60 32.07 24.30
CA PHE A 342 20.01 31.74 24.05
C PHE A 342 20.22 30.24 23.85
N ILE A 343 19.67 29.43 24.74
CA ILE A 343 19.76 27.96 24.65
C ILE A 343 18.98 27.46 23.42
N ASP A 344 17.77 28.00 23.17
CA ASP A 344 16.95 27.62 22.02
C ASP A 344 17.66 27.93 20.68
N LEU A 345 18.31 29.10 20.56
CA LEU A 345 19.12 29.41 19.38
C LEU A 345 20.28 28.42 19.20
N GLN A 346 20.98 28.10 20.30
CA GLN A 346 22.09 27.15 20.28
C GLN A 346 21.62 25.78 19.75
N ASP A 347 20.51 25.27 20.25
CA ASP A 347 19.95 23.98 19.84
C ASP A 347 19.44 24.00 18.39
N LYS A 348 18.77 25.07 17.95
CA LYS A 348 18.36 25.24 16.55
C LYS A 348 19.54 25.25 15.59
N LEU A 349 20.62 25.97 15.93
CA LEU A 349 21.84 25.98 15.12
C LEU A 349 22.53 24.61 15.11
N HIS A 350 22.51 23.87 16.22
CA HIS A 350 23.04 22.50 16.26
C HIS A 350 22.25 21.53 15.38
N GLN A 351 20.93 21.64 15.37
CA GLN A 351 20.05 20.79 14.58
C GLN A 351 20.16 21.10 13.08
N ASN A 352 20.11 22.38 12.71
CA ASN A 352 20.10 22.84 11.31
C ASN A 352 21.53 22.89 10.71
N ILE A 353 22.22 24.03 10.81
CA ILE A 353 23.53 24.23 10.18
C ILE A 353 24.60 23.27 10.71
N GLY A 354 24.51 22.88 11.99
CA GLY A 354 25.39 21.92 12.64
C GLY A 354 25.13 20.47 12.26
N ARG A 355 24.02 20.14 11.59
CA ARG A 355 23.55 18.77 11.27
C ARG A 355 23.64 17.83 12.47
N LYS A 356 22.86 18.12 13.51
CA LYS A 356 22.89 17.43 14.81
C LYS A 356 24.32 17.38 15.40
N ARG A 357 24.98 18.53 15.42
CA ARG A 357 26.37 18.73 15.92
C ARG A 357 27.48 18.02 15.15
N THR A 358 27.17 17.33 14.05
CA THR A 358 28.14 16.60 13.22
C THR A 358 29.18 17.55 12.61
N LEU A 359 28.74 18.69 12.04
CA LEU A 359 29.61 19.64 11.35
C LEU A 359 30.10 20.77 12.25
N ALA A 360 29.24 21.27 13.13
CA ALA A 360 29.53 22.38 14.05
C ALA A 360 28.83 22.13 15.39
N SER A 361 29.55 22.36 16.50
CA SER A 361 29.04 22.23 17.86
C SER A 361 29.48 23.45 18.64
N ILE A 362 28.55 24.04 19.38
CA ILE A 362 28.76 25.26 20.17
C ILE A 362 28.80 24.84 21.63
N GLY A 363 29.86 25.24 22.32
CA GLY A 363 29.94 25.25 23.78
C GLY A 363 29.86 26.68 24.28
N THR A 364 29.28 26.81 25.47
CA THR A 364 29.02 28.08 26.13
C THR A 364 29.43 27.92 27.58
N HIS A 365 30.22 28.88 28.05
CA HIS A 365 30.92 28.79 29.32
C HIS A 365 30.82 30.09 30.10
N ASP A 366 30.64 29.98 31.42
CA ASP A 366 30.81 31.11 32.33
C ASP A 366 32.31 31.43 32.46
N LEU A 367 32.74 32.54 31.86
CA LEU A 367 34.14 32.96 31.82
C LEU A 367 34.67 33.33 33.20
N ASP A 368 33.81 33.66 34.17
CA ASP A 368 34.27 34.00 35.53
C ASP A 368 34.71 32.74 36.31
N THR A 369 34.29 31.56 35.87
CA THR A 369 34.65 30.26 36.47
C THR A 369 35.93 29.65 35.90
N ILE A 370 36.31 29.99 34.66
CA ILE A 370 37.43 29.37 33.93
C ILE A 370 38.53 30.38 33.63
N LYS A 371 39.78 29.93 33.49
CA LYS A 371 40.92 30.83 33.21
C LYS A 371 41.69 30.42 31.97
N GLY A 372 41.86 31.35 31.03
CA GLY A 372 42.73 31.17 29.87
C GLY A 372 44.23 31.23 30.24
N PRO A 373 45.14 30.78 29.35
CA PRO A 373 44.89 30.28 27.98
C PRO A 373 44.19 28.91 27.97
N PHE A 374 43.34 28.69 26.97
CA PHE A 374 42.62 27.42 26.79
C PHE A 374 43.40 26.49 25.86
N LYS A 375 43.19 25.18 26.01
CA LYS A 375 43.87 24.14 25.23
C LYS A 375 42.86 23.19 24.60
N TYR A 376 42.85 23.13 23.27
CA TYR A 376 42.01 22.21 22.49
C TYR A 376 42.83 21.02 22.01
N CYS A 377 42.48 19.82 22.47
CA CYS A 377 43.22 18.60 22.20
C CYS A 377 42.31 17.38 22.02
N ALA A 378 42.86 16.25 21.59
CA ALA A 378 42.14 14.98 21.56
C ALA A 378 42.79 13.97 22.52
N ARG A 379 41.99 13.29 23.36
CA ARG A 379 42.45 12.34 24.38
C ARG A 379 41.63 11.06 24.37
N LYS A 380 42.18 9.99 24.92
CA LYS A 380 41.45 8.72 25.05
C LYS A 380 40.35 8.84 26.11
N PRO A 381 39.23 8.10 25.99
CA PRO A 381 38.14 8.14 26.96
C PRO A 381 38.58 7.88 28.41
N GLU A 382 39.60 7.03 28.60
CA GLU A 382 40.15 6.61 29.90
C GLU A 382 40.93 7.72 30.61
N GLU A 383 41.47 8.68 29.87
CA GLU A 383 42.32 9.76 30.37
C GLU A 383 41.50 11.00 30.79
N ILE A 384 40.19 11.01 30.54
CA ILE A 384 39.33 12.18 30.73
C ILE A 384 38.47 12.00 31.98
N ILE A 385 38.81 12.73 33.05
CA ILE A 385 38.04 12.78 34.30
C ILE A 385 37.34 14.13 34.38
N PHE A 386 36.00 14.15 34.31
CA PHE A 386 35.19 15.35 34.52
C PHE A 386 33.76 15.01 34.93
N LYS A 387 33.01 16.02 35.40
CA LYS A 387 31.59 15.91 35.79
C LYS A 387 30.68 16.42 34.64
N PRO A 388 29.98 15.53 33.91
CA PRO A 388 29.13 15.92 32.77
C PRO A 388 27.76 16.46 33.19
N LEU A 389 27.19 17.33 32.36
CA LEU A 389 25.81 17.83 32.43
C LEU A 389 24.78 16.82 31.83
N ASN A 390 24.44 15.75 32.55
CA ASN A 390 23.53 14.62 32.16
C ASN A 390 24.14 13.55 31.20
N GLN A 391 24.01 12.25 31.51
CA GLN A 391 24.83 11.17 30.88
C GLN A 391 24.17 10.40 29.72
N ASN A 392 24.92 10.19 28.63
CA ASN A 392 25.16 8.91 27.92
C ASN A 392 26.43 9.08 27.02
N LYS A 393 27.36 8.11 27.03
CA LYS A 393 28.63 8.15 26.25
C LYS A 393 28.53 7.29 24.98
N GLU A 394 29.05 7.78 23.86
CA GLU A 394 29.35 6.96 22.67
C GLU A 394 30.76 6.34 22.79
N ASP A 395 31.10 5.35 21.97
CA ASP A 395 32.45 4.76 21.89
C ASP A 395 33.23 5.31 20.68
N LYS A 396 34.11 6.30 20.92
CA LYS A 396 35.10 6.80 19.93
C LYS A 396 36.52 6.60 20.46
N PRO A 397 37.51 6.32 19.59
CA PRO A 397 38.89 6.04 20.00
C PRO A 397 39.58 7.25 20.64
N LEU A 398 39.21 8.47 20.23
CA LEU A 398 39.68 9.73 20.78
C LEU A 398 38.51 10.71 20.90
N TYR A 399 38.48 11.45 21.99
CA TYR A 399 37.53 12.50 22.27
C TYR A 399 38.20 13.87 22.21
N PRO A 400 37.62 14.85 21.48
CA PRO A 400 38.13 16.20 21.54
C PRO A 400 37.68 16.84 22.87
N VAL A 401 38.60 17.55 23.51
CA VAL A 401 38.43 18.12 24.86
C VAL A 401 39.04 19.51 24.88
N ILE A 402 38.38 20.43 25.59
CA ILE A 402 38.89 21.78 25.87
C ILE A 402 39.23 21.87 27.36
N TYR A 403 40.47 22.23 27.64
CA TYR A 403 40.98 22.49 28.99
C TYR A 403 41.20 23.97 29.23
N ASP A 404 41.06 24.40 30.47
CA ASP A 404 41.54 25.69 30.94
C ASP A 404 43.02 25.64 31.36
N SER A 405 43.56 26.78 31.80
CA SER A 405 44.95 26.90 32.28
C SER A 405 45.23 26.11 33.57
N GLN A 406 44.19 25.74 34.33
CA GLN A 406 44.29 24.95 35.55
C GLN A 406 44.17 23.44 35.29
N GLY A 407 43.95 23.03 34.03
CA GLY A 407 43.75 21.63 33.64
C GLY A 407 42.33 21.12 33.89
N ILE A 408 41.37 22.00 34.15
CA ILE A 408 39.95 21.67 34.29
C ILE A 408 39.33 21.52 32.90
N VAL A 409 38.55 20.47 32.71
CA VAL A 409 37.78 20.25 31.47
C VAL A 409 36.64 21.26 31.39
N CYS A 410 36.63 22.08 30.34
CA CYS A 410 35.54 23.00 30.01
C CYS A 410 34.43 22.29 29.24
N SER A 411 34.76 21.59 28.15
CA SER A 411 33.80 20.87 27.33
C SER A 411 34.41 19.64 26.67
N LEU A 412 33.54 18.70 26.30
CA LEU A 412 33.85 17.51 25.50
C LEU A 412 32.98 17.55 24.22
N PRO A 413 33.39 18.29 23.18
CA PRO A 413 32.59 18.40 21.97
C PRO A 413 32.45 17.06 21.22
N PRO A 414 31.38 16.81 20.46
CA PRO A 414 30.10 17.53 20.44
C PRO A 414 29.11 17.07 21.54
N ILE A 415 29.58 16.34 22.55
CA ILE A 415 28.71 15.61 23.47
C ILE A 415 28.16 16.56 24.54
N ILE A 416 29.02 17.15 25.36
CA ILE A 416 28.59 17.76 26.62
C ILE A 416 29.57 18.79 27.16
N ASN A 417 29.04 19.79 27.86
CA ASN A 417 29.83 20.77 28.60
C ASN A 417 30.03 20.33 30.06
N SER A 418 31.05 20.87 30.70
CA SER A 418 31.35 20.64 32.12
C SER A 418 30.41 21.44 33.02
N ASP A 419 29.95 20.82 34.12
CA ASP A 419 29.14 21.46 35.17
C ASP A 419 29.87 22.66 35.80
N HIS A 420 31.20 22.64 35.84
CA HIS A 420 32.02 23.72 36.40
C HIS A 420 31.87 25.04 35.65
N SER A 421 31.76 24.96 34.32
CA SER A 421 31.68 26.13 33.43
C SER A 421 30.25 26.50 33.04
N LYS A 422 29.25 25.96 33.74
CA LYS A 422 27.84 26.10 33.37
C LYS A 422 27.39 27.55 33.48
N ILE A 423 26.76 28.04 32.41
CA ILE A 423 26.09 29.35 32.42
C ILE A 423 24.85 29.33 33.33
N THR A 424 24.67 30.40 34.11
CA THR A 424 23.52 30.61 34.99
C THR A 424 22.95 32.01 34.77
N LEU A 425 21.80 32.32 35.38
CA LEU A 425 21.21 33.67 35.31
C LEU A 425 22.12 34.76 35.91
N ASN A 426 23.08 34.39 36.76
CA ASN A 426 24.02 35.33 37.38
C ASN A 426 25.30 35.54 36.56
N THR A 427 25.50 34.75 35.50
CA THR A 427 26.69 34.82 34.65
C THR A 427 26.74 36.16 33.92
N LYS A 428 27.88 36.85 34.02
CA LYS A 428 28.09 38.16 33.38
C LYS A 428 29.00 38.09 32.18
N ASN A 429 29.94 37.16 32.16
CA ASN A 429 30.91 37.02 31.09
C ASN A 429 30.75 35.63 30.47
N ILE A 430 30.42 35.57 29.18
CA ILE A 430 30.23 34.30 28.48
C ILE A 430 31.38 34.11 27.50
N PHE A 431 32.10 33.01 27.65
CA PHE A 431 33.01 32.49 26.63
C PHE A 431 32.26 31.49 25.77
N ILE A 432 32.29 31.71 24.46
CA ILE A 432 31.61 30.88 23.47
C ILE A 432 32.68 30.26 22.59
N GLU A 433 32.72 28.94 22.51
CA GLU A 433 33.54 28.23 21.55
C GLU A 433 32.69 27.40 20.59
N ALA A 434 33.14 27.30 19.35
CA ALA A 434 32.54 26.40 18.38
C ALA A 434 33.62 25.49 17.78
N THR A 435 33.36 24.18 17.81
CA THR A 435 34.26 23.15 17.25
C THR A 435 33.58 22.39 16.13
N GLY A 436 34.33 21.95 15.12
CA GLY A 436 33.74 21.35 13.93
C GLY A 436 34.74 20.77 12.93
N THR A 437 34.18 20.18 11.88
CA THR A 437 34.93 19.69 10.72
C THR A 437 34.98 20.72 9.59
N ASP A 438 34.03 21.66 9.56
CA ASP A 438 33.90 22.72 8.55
C ASP A 438 34.12 24.11 9.19
N LEU A 439 35.24 24.75 8.84
CA LEU A 439 35.60 26.07 9.37
C LEU A 439 34.59 27.17 9.02
N LYS A 440 34.00 27.14 7.82
CA LYS A 440 33.10 28.23 7.38
C LYS A 440 31.79 28.17 8.16
N LYS A 441 31.27 26.97 8.42
CA LYS A 441 30.10 26.78 9.28
C LYS A 441 30.35 27.21 10.71
N LEU A 442 31.55 26.97 11.24
CA LEU A 442 31.93 27.46 12.57
C LEU A 442 31.96 28.98 12.64
N GLU A 443 32.53 29.64 11.62
CA GLU A 443 32.49 31.10 11.52
C GLU A 443 31.04 31.61 11.52
N ILE A 444 30.16 31.02 10.70
CA ILE A 444 28.75 31.41 10.61
C ILE A 444 28.03 31.26 11.95
N VAL A 445 28.21 30.10 12.59
CA VAL A 445 27.56 29.78 13.86
C VAL A 445 28.04 30.72 14.97
N LEU A 446 29.34 30.95 15.07
CA LEU A 446 29.92 31.87 16.03
C LEU A 446 29.41 33.29 15.79
N ASP A 447 29.53 33.80 14.56
CA ASP A 447 29.09 35.13 14.16
C ASP A 447 27.59 35.32 14.47
N THR A 448 26.74 34.33 14.17
CA THR A 448 25.30 34.39 14.44
C THR A 448 24.99 34.54 15.93
N VAL A 449 25.57 33.69 16.79
CA VAL A 449 25.29 33.75 18.24
C VAL A 449 25.79 35.07 18.84
N VAL A 450 27.02 35.50 18.53
CA VAL A 450 27.60 36.71 19.12
C VAL A 450 26.92 37.99 18.62
N THR A 451 26.55 38.07 17.34
CA THR A 451 25.87 39.25 16.78
C THR A 451 24.45 39.39 17.32
N ILE A 452 23.76 38.30 17.63
CA ILE A 452 22.42 38.33 18.22
C ILE A 452 22.50 38.81 19.68
N PHE A 453 23.31 38.16 20.52
CA PHE A 453 23.30 38.37 21.97
C PHE A 453 24.19 39.52 22.46
N SER A 454 25.10 40.03 21.62
CA SER A 454 25.87 41.24 21.95
C SER A 454 25.00 42.50 22.18
N GLN A 455 23.74 42.49 21.78
CA GLN A 455 22.80 43.58 22.09
C GLN A 455 22.51 43.73 23.60
N TYR A 456 22.69 42.65 24.38
CA TYR A 456 22.45 42.64 25.82
C TYR A 456 23.71 42.89 26.66
N CYS A 457 24.85 43.11 26.01
CA CYS A 457 26.08 43.50 26.69
C CYS A 457 25.98 44.95 27.16
N LYS A 458 26.74 45.31 28.21
CA LYS A 458 26.81 46.69 28.73
C LYS A 458 27.11 47.72 27.63
N GLU A 459 28.04 47.38 26.74
CA GLU A 459 28.25 48.09 25.48
C GLU A 459 27.61 47.28 24.34
N PRO A 460 26.47 47.73 23.78
CA PRO A 460 25.75 46.97 22.77
C PRO A 460 26.59 46.75 21.50
N PHE A 461 26.52 45.54 20.96
CA PHE A 461 27.17 45.13 19.71
C PHE A 461 28.71 45.16 19.74
N LEU A 462 29.31 45.16 20.93
CA LEU A 462 30.75 44.96 21.13
C LEU A 462 31.03 43.50 21.47
N VAL A 463 31.97 42.87 20.76
CA VAL A 463 32.40 41.48 21.01
C VAL A 463 33.90 41.45 21.29
N GLU A 464 34.31 40.74 22.32
CA GLU A 464 35.73 40.54 22.64
C GLU A 464 36.28 39.37 21.79
N PRO A 465 37.34 39.62 21.00
CA PRO A 465 37.90 38.60 20.12
C PRO A 465 38.74 37.57 20.88
N VAL A 466 38.83 36.36 20.32
CA VAL A 466 39.66 35.25 20.80
C VAL A 466 40.65 34.85 19.71
N GLU A 467 41.91 34.70 20.09
CA GLU A 467 43.00 34.28 19.23
C GLU A 467 43.15 32.75 19.27
N ILE A 468 43.03 32.11 18.11
CA ILE A 468 43.25 30.67 17.94
C ILE A 468 44.68 30.49 17.44
N VAL A 469 45.50 29.81 18.23
CA VAL A 469 46.90 29.48 17.91
C VAL A 469 46.97 28.02 17.52
N ASP A 470 47.25 27.75 16.26
CA ASP A 470 47.52 26.40 15.76
C ASP A 470 49.01 26.25 15.38
N GLY A 471 49.43 25.04 15.02
CA GLY A 471 50.82 24.78 14.59
C GLY A 471 51.23 25.46 13.27
N LYS A 472 50.34 26.21 12.62
CA LYS A 472 50.56 26.92 11.34
C LYS A 472 50.55 28.45 11.49
N GLY A 473 49.92 28.98 12.54
CA GLY A 473 49.89 30.41 12.85
C GLY A 473 48.81 30.76 13.88
N SER A 474 48.59 32.06 14.08
CA SER A 474 47.47 32.55 14.90
C SER A 474 46.42 33.25 14.05
N CYS A 475 45.15 33.10 14.42
CA CYS A 475 44.00 33.70 13.76
C CYS A 475 43.00 34.22 14.79
N VAL A 476 42.48 35.41 14.59
CA VAL A 476 41.53 36.05 15.51
C VAL A 476 40.10 35.85 15.03
N TYR A 477 39.19 35.51 15.97
CA TYR A 477 37.76 35.32 15.75
C TYR A 477 36.94 36.11 16.80
N PRO A 478 35.72 36.55 16.49
CA PRO A 478 35.06 36.47 15.18
C PRO A 478 35.71 37.46 14.19
N LYS A 479 35.62 37.14 12.89
CA LYS A 479 36.26 37.98 11.83
C LYS A 479 35.34 39.09 11.32
N PHE A 480 34.02 38.95 11.49
CA PHE A 480 33.00 39.84 10.92
C PHE A 480 33.26 40.20 9.45
N LYS A 481 33.57 39.18 8.63
CA LYS A 481 33.80 39.39 7.20
C LYS A 481 32.48 39.70 6.50
N ALA A 482 32.19 40.99 6.36
CA ALA A 482 31.06 41.49 5.58
C ALA A 482 31.28 41.28 4.08
N TRP A 483 30.25 40.80 3.37
CA TRP A 483 30.23 40.88 1.90
C TRP A 483 30.13 42.36 1.50
N LYS A 484 30.92 42.75 0.49
CA LYS A 484 30.93 44.10 -0.05
C LYS A 484 31.04 44.01 -1.57
N GLY A 485 30.13 44.67 -2.28
CA GLY A 485 30.11 44.65 -3.74
C GLY A 485 29.43 45.88 -4.33
N LYS A 486 29.78 46.18 -5.59
CA LYS A 486 29.14 47.23 -6.38
C LYS A 486 28.12 46.58 -7.31
N VAL A 487 26.91 47.11 -7.32
CA VAL A 487 25.80 46.58 -8.12
C VAL A 487 25.10 47.69 -8.90
N ASP A 488 24.59 47.34 -10.08
CA ASP A 488 23.85 48.25 -10.94
C ASP A 488 22.34 48.12 -10.69
N VAL A 489 21.72 49.19 -10.20
CA VAL A 489 20.29 49.22 -9.87
C VAL A 489 19.44 48.95 -11.12
N LYS A 490 19.87 49.41 -12.30
CA LYS A 490 19.15 49.17 -13.56
C LYS A 490 19.14 47.69 -13.92
N ASN A 491 20.24 46.99 -13.70
CA ASN A 491 20.33 45.56 -13.92
C ASN A 491 19.44 44.79 -12.94
N MET A 492 19.43 45.19 -11.66
CA MET A 492 18.55 44.60 -10.65
C MET A 492 17.07 44.79 -11.02
N SER A 493 16.63 46.01 -11.35
CA SER A 493 15.24 46.25 -11.78
C SER A 493 14.85 45.43 -13.02
N ARG A 494 15.77 45.28 -13.98
CA ARG A 494 15.55 44.43 -15.16
C ARG A 494 15.34 42.96 -14.78
N LYS A 495 16.16 42.42 -13.86
CA LYS A 495 16.03 41.03 -13.38
C LYS A 495 14.71 40.79 -12.66
N ILE A 496 14.22 41.78 -11.89
CA ILE A 496 12.92 41.70 -11.20
C ILE A 496 11.76 41.83 -12.20
N GLY A 497 11.96 42.52 -13.33
CA GLY A 497 10.91 42.77 -14.32
C GLY A 497 10.10 44.03 -14.05
N ILE A 498 10.66 45.00 -13.31
CA ILE A 498 10.04 46.28 -13.02
C ILE A 498 10.71 47.44 -13.76
N ALA A 499 10.01 48.57 -13.83
CA ALA A 499 10.60 49.81 -14.33
C ALA A 499 11.84 50.21 -13.49
N PRO A 500 12.86 50.84 -14.10
CA PRO A 500 14.07 51.26 -13.39
C PRO A 500 13.74 52.09 -12.15
N ILE A 501 14.15 51.61 -10.98
CA ILE A 501 13.99 52.34 -9.71
C ILE A 501 15.11 53.38 -9.59
N ASN A 502 14.78 54.56 -9.05
CA ASN A 502 15.79 55.53 -8.60
C ASN A 502 16.72 54.93 -7.52
N ILE A 503 18.02 55.23 -7.58
CA ILE A 503 19.02 54.84 -6.59
C ILE A 503 18.56 55.07 -5.14
N ASP A 504 18.01 56.24 -4.82
CA ASP A 504 17.64 56.57 -3.44
C ASP A 504 16.56 55.62 -2.91
N LYS A 505 15.58 55.29 -3.75
CA LYS A 505 14.53 54.32 -3.42
C LYS A 505 15.10 52.90 -3.31
N ALA A 506 15.99 52.50 -4.21
CA ALA A 506 16.64 51.19 -4.14
C ALA A 506 17.47 51.04 -2.86
N MET A 507 18.20 52.09 -2.46
CA MET A 507 18.94 52.14 -1.21
C MET A 507 18.01 52.04 0.01
N GLN A 508 16.84 52.70 -0.02
CA GLN A 508 15.84 52.58 1.04
C GLN A 508 15.28 51.15 1.15
N PHE A 509 14.98 50.50 0.03
CA PHE A 509 14.48 49.12 0.03
C PHE A 509 15.53 48.12 0.53
N LEU A 510 16.77 48.22 0.06
CA LEU A 510 17.86 47.36 0.55
C LEU A 510 18.15 47.62 2.03
N ALA A 511 18.04 48.86 2.50
CA ALA A 511 18.18 49.19 3.92
C ALA A 511 17.11 48.52 4.80
N LYS A 512 15.85 48.40 4.31
CA LYS A 512 14.80 47.63 5.00
C LYS A 512 15.17 46.15 5.17
N MET A 513 16.02 45.60 4.29
CA MET A 513 16.55 44.24 4.39
C MET A 513 17.86 44.16 5.19
N SER A 514 18.15 45.17 6.01
CA SER A 514 19.36 45.28 6.84
C SER A 514 20.67 45.40 6.04
N LEU A 515 20.61 45.84 4.78
CA LEU A 515 21.80 46.06 3.95
C LEU A 515 22.25 47.52 4.01
N THR A 516 23.54 47.74 4.26
CA THR A 516 24.09 49.10 4.26
C THR A 516 24.49 49.49 2.85
N CYS A 517 23.90 50.56 2.34
CA CYS A 517 24.14 51.05 0.99
C CYS A 517 24.83 52.41 1.03
N SER A 518 25.74 52.64 0.10
CA SER A 518 26.39 53.94 -0.13
C SER A 518 26.44 54.25 -1.62
N ASN A 519 26.32 55.53 -1.97
CA ASN A 519 26.36 55.95 -3.36
C ASN A 519 27.81 55.96 -3.87
N VAL A 520 28.03 55.56 -5.11
CA VAL A 520 29.35 55.60 -5.74
C VAL A 520 29.48 56.94 -6.47
N GLU A 521 30.28 57.87 -5.93
CA GLU A 521 30.43 59.27 -6.36
C GLU A 521 30.69 59.53 -7.86
N LYS A 522 30.95 58.48 -8.66
CA LYS A 522 31.28 58.59 -10.10
C LYS A 522 30.23 58.02 -11.05
N ASN A 523 29.14 57.40 -10.57
CA ASN A 523 28.20 56.70 -11.46
C ASN A 523 26.76 56.73 -10.96
N GLU A 524 25.86 57.39 -11.68
CA GLU A 524 24.44 57.59 -11.31
C GLU A 524 23.56 56.32 -11.39
N THR A 525 24.15 55.15 -11.63
CA THR A 525 23.42 53.86 -11.74
C THR A 525 23.91 52.80 -10.75
N GLN A 526 25.07 53.01 -10.11
CA GLN A 526 25.72 52.01 -9.28
C GLN A 526 25.68 52.38 -7.80
N ILE A 527 25.42 51.38 -6.98
CA ILE A 527 25.49 51.49 -5.51
C ILE A 527 26.51 50.51 -4.96
N GLU A 528 27.16 50.88 -3.87
CA GLU A 528 28.02 49.99 -3.10
C GLU A 528 27.22 49.46 -1.91
N VAL A 529 27.04 48.14 -1.87
CA VAL A 529 26.26 47.43 -0.86
C VAL A 529 27.20 46.65 0.04
N LYS A 530 26.97 46.74 1.35
CA LYS A 530 27.67 45.99 2.39
C LYS A 530 26.66 45.19 3.20
N ALA A 531 26.79 43.87 3.17
CA ALA A 531 25.99 42.96 3.99
C ALA A 531 26.52 42.95 5.43
N PRO A 532 25.65 42.96 6.45
CA PRO A 532 26.07 42.78 7.83
C PRO A 532 26.63 41.37 8.04
N PRO A 533 27.49 41.14 9.05
CA PRO A 533 28.04 39.82 9.36
C PRO A 533 26.97 38.78 9.74
N THR A 534 25.72 39.21 10.00
CA THR A 534 24.58 38.31 10.22
C THR A 534 24.06 37.66 8.94
N ARG A 535 24.21 38.31 7.77
CA ARG A 535 23.67 37.86 6.48
C ARG A 535 24.68 37.03 5.71
N HIS A 536 24.81 35.77 6.11
CA HIS A 536 25.71 34.79 5.46
C HIS A 536 25.13 34.17 4.19
N ASP A 537 23.84 34.40 3.92
CA ASP A 537 23.11 34.01 2.73
C ASP A 537 23.51 34.81 1.47
N ILE A 538 24.07 36.01 1.65
CA ILE A 538 24.46 36.88 0.53
C ILE A 538 25.83 36.46 -0.01
N LEU A 539 25.80 35.80 -1.16
CA LEU A 539 26.97 35.27 -1.86
C LEU A 539 27.11 35.88 -3.27
N HIS A 540 26.01 36.31 -3.89
CA HIS A 540 25.92 36.78 -5.26
C HIS A 540 25.04 38.04 -5.39
N GLU A 541 25.16 38.77 -6.50
CA GLU A 541 24.28 39.91 -6.82
C GLU A 541 22.79 39.51 -6.83
N CYS A 542 22.49 38.26 -7.17
CA CYS A 542 21.11 37.77 -7.22
C CYS A 542 20.42 37.76 -5.85
N ASP A 543 21.17 37.56 -4.76
CA ASP A 543 20.61 37.61 -3.40
C ASP A 543 20.18 39.04 -3.03
N LEU A 544 20.88 40.05 -3.59
CA LEU A 544 20.48 41.45 -3.46
C LEU A 544 19.25 41.79 -4.31
N VAL A 545 19.11 41.14 -5.46
CA VAL A 545 17.91 41.26 -6.31
C VAL A 545 16.69 40.70 -5.60
N GLU A 546 16.84 39.56 -4.92
CA GLU A 546 15.81 38.95 -4.07
C GLU A 546 15.39 39.91 -2.95
N ASP A 547 16.34 40.41 -2.15
CA ASP A 547 16.07 41.36 -1.06
C ASP A 547 15.39 42.64 -1.57
N LEU A 548 15.83 43.17 -2.72
CA LEU A 548 15.20 44.34 -3.34
C LEU A 548 13.76 44.05 -3.76
N ALA A 549 13.51 42.88 -4.36
CA ALA A 549 12.17 42.48 -4.79
C ALA A 549 11.24 42.26 -3.59
N LEU A 550 11.75 41.67 -2.51
CA LEU A 550 11.00 41.44 -1.27
C LEU A 550 10.63 42.76 -0.62
N ALA A 551 11.59 43.68 -0.46
CA ALA A 551 11.32 45.02 0.08
C ALA A 551 10.42 45.89 -0.81
N PHE A 552 10.42 45.65 -2.12
CA PHE A 552 9.46 46.23 -3.06
C PHE A 552 8.06 45.62 -2.91
N GLY A 553 7.98 44.36 -2.49
CA GLY A 553 6.76 43.56 -2.33
C GLY A 553 6.42 42.81 -3.61
N TYR A 554 6.39 41.47 -3.55
CA TYR A 554 6.14 40.62 -4.73
C TYR A 554 4.79 40.90 -5.40
N ASN A 555 3.75 41.19 -4.60
CA ASN A 555 2.42 41.52 -5.12
C ASN A 555 2.37 42.86 -5.89
N ASN A 556 3.39 43.70 -5.76
CA ASN A 556 3.51 44.96 -6.51
C ASN A 556 4.18 44.76 -7.87
N ILE A 557 4.74 43.58 -8.14
CA ILE A 557 5.38 43.26 -9.42
C ILE A 557 4.27 42.89 -10.43
N PRO A 558 4.15 43.62 -11.56
CA PRO A 558 3.11 43.33 -12.53
C PRO A 558 3.38 41.97 -13.20
N PRO A 559 2.37 41.09 -13.34
CA PRO A 559 2.53 39.84 -14.06
C PRO A 559 2.76 40.15 -15.55
N LEU A 560 3.87 39.64 -16.10
CA LEU A 560 4.24 39.81 -17.50
C LEU A 560 4.32 38.45 -18.19
N LEU A 561 3.76 38.35 -19.39
CA LEU A 561 3.96 37.18 -20.24
C LEU A 561 5.34 37.26 -20.91
N PRO A 562 6.12 36.15 -20.94
CA PRO A 562 7.37 36.12 -21.67
C PRO A 562 7.11 36.36 -23.16
N GLN A 563 7.94 37.19 -23.80
CA GLN A 563 7.78 37.55 -25.22
C GLN A 563 8.28 36.47 -26.20
N SER A 564 8.67 35.30 -25.70
CA SER A 564 9.16 34.19 -26.51
C SER A 564 8.01 33.28 -26.95
N ASN A 565 7.78 33.19 -28.26
CA ASN A 565 6.87 32.20 -28.83
C ASN A 565 7.59 30.85 -29.00
N THR A 566 6.97 29.78 -28.55
CA THR A 566 7.46 28.40 -28.73
C THR A 566 6.36 27.54 -29.35
N VAL A 567 6.76 26.58 -30.19
CA VAL A 567 5.84 25.57 -30.75
C VAL A 567 5.97 24.31 -29.90
N ALA A 568 4.87 23.86 -29.32
CA ALA A 568 4.84 22.65 -28.50
C ALA A 568 4.82 21.39 -29.37
N GLU A 569 5.60 20.37 -29.00
CA GLU A 569 5.57 19.05 -29.61
C GLU A 569 5.29 18.00 -28.52
N PRO A 570 4.31 17.09 -28.71
CA PRO A 570 4.04 16.03 -27.75
C PRO A 570 5.11 14.93 -27.84
N PHE A 571 5.49 14.36 -26.69
CA PHE A 571 6.31 13.16 -26.71
C PHE A 571 5.50 11.98 -27.26
N ASN A 572 5.95 11.40 -28.38
CA ASN A 572 5.22 10.38 -29.13
C ASN A 572 4.72 9.21 -28.28
N LEU A 573 5.53 8.74 -27.34
CA LEU A 573 5.16 7.65 -26.42
C LEU A 573 3.99 8.01 -25.51
N ASN A 574 3.96 9.24 -24.99
CA ASN A 574 2.87 9.72 -24.15
C ASN A 574 1.60 9.91 -24.98
N LYS A 575 1.72 10.50 -26.18
CA LYS A 575 0.60 10.66 -27.11
C LYS A 575 -0.07 9.31 -27.42
N LEU A 576 0.74 8.28 -27.68
CA LEU A 576 0.25 6.93 -27.93
C LEU A 576 -0.37 6.28 -26.69
N SER A 577 0.25 6.48 -25.51
CA SER A 577 -0.30 6.01 -24.24
C SER A 577 -1.69 6.61 -23.97
N ASP A 578 -1.86 7.91 -24.22
CA ASP A 578 -3.15 8.60 -24.04
C ASP A 578 -4.22 8.11 -25.02
N GLN A 579 -3.82 7.83 -26.26
CA GLN A 579 -4.71 7.21 -27.25
C GLN A 579 -5.15 5.81 -26.82
N LEU A 580 -4.23 4.99 -26.28
CA LEU A 580 -4.57 3.68 -25.74
C LEU A 580 -5.52 3.79 -24.55
N ARG A 581 -5.23 4.66 -23.57
CA ARG A 581 -6.09 4.86 -22.39
C ARG A 581 -7.53 5.19 -22.78
N LEU A 582 -7.70 6.14 -23.70
CA LEU A 582 -9.03 6.54 -24.17
C LEU A 582 -9.79 5.36 -24.78
N GLN A 583 -9.11 4.54 -25.55
CA GLN A 583 -9.74 3.44 -26.28
C GLN A 583 -10.02 2.22 -25.40
N MET A 584 -9.17 1.97 -24.42
CA MET A 584 -9.42 1.00 -23.35
C MET A 584 -10.67 1.41 -22.56
N ALA A 585 -10.77 2.70 -22.20
CA ALA A 585 -11.95 3.25 -21.54
C ALA A 585 -13.22 3.11 -22.39
N MET A 586 -13.14 3.42 -23.69
CA MET A 586 -14.26 3.21 -24.63
C MET A 586 -14.65 1.73 -24.79
N SER A 587 -13.72 0.80 -24.53
CA SER A 587 -13.97 -0.64 -24.53
C SER A 587 -14.55 -1.15 -23.20
N GLY A 588 -14.90 -0.24 -22.27
CA GLY A 588 -15.52 -0.53 -20.98
C GLY A 588 -14.53 -0.99 -19.91
N TRP A 589 -13.25 -0.66 -20.05
CA TRP A 589 -12.22 -0.92 -19.05
C TRP A 589 -11.96 0.33 -18.20
N THR A 590 -11.70 0.13 -16.92
CA THR A 590 -11.42 1.22 -15.97
C THR A 590 -9.92 1.34 -15.75
N GLU A 591 -9.37 2.53 -15.95
CA GLU A 591 -7.96 2.79 -15.69
C GLU A 591 -7.71 2.81 -14.18
N ILE A 592 -6.59 2.24 -13.75
CA ILE A 592 -6.10 2.31 -12.38
C ILE A 592 -4.66 2.83 -12.36
N MET A 593 -4.24 3.36 -11.21
CA MET A 593 -2.90 3.91 -11.02
C MET A 593 -2.29 3.33 -9.75
N ASN A 594 -1.34 2.42 -9.92
CA ASN A 594 -0.69 1.75 -8.80
C ASN A 594 0.66 2.37 -8.46
N PHE A 595 1.14 2.07 -7.25
CA PHE A 595 2.48 2.46 -6.83
C PHE A 595 3.55 1.80 -7.73
N ALA A 596 4.59 2.57 -8.05
CA ALA A 596 5.77 2.06 -8.74
C ALA A 596 6.64 1.16 -7.84
N LEU A 597 6.48 1.26 -6.52
CA LEU A 597 7.22 0.48 -5.53
C LEU A 597 6.36 -0.66 -5.00
N CYS A 598 6.96 -1.83 -4.83
CA CYS A 598 6.31 -3.03 -4.33
C CYS A 598 7.25 -3.87 -3.46
N SER A 599 6.71 -4.91 -2.82
CA SER A 599 7.53 -5.85 -2.06
C SER A 599 8.20 -6.85 -2.99
N THR A 600 9.31 -7.45 -2.52
CA THR A 600 9.98 -8.52 -3.26
C THR A 600 9.09 -9.73 -3.49
N GLU A 601 8.16 -10.01 -2.56
CA GLU A 601 7.19 -11.10 -2.67
C GLU A 601 6.17 -10.87 -3.79
N ASP A 602 5.76 -9.61 -4.02
CA ASP A 602 4.75 -9.26 -5.02
C ASP A 602 5.21 -9.51 -6.45
N VAL A 603 6.50 -9.32 -6.74
CA VAL A 603 7.11 -9.57 -8.06
C VAL A 603 7.76 -10.95 -8.18
N GLY A 604 7.83 -11.69 -7.07
CA GLY A 604 8.49 -12.99 -6.98
C GLY A 604 7.51 -14.11 -6.68
N ASN A 605 7.51 -14.55 -5.41
CA ASN A 605 6.76 -15.73 -4.95
C ASN A 605 5.27 -15.66 -5.27
N LYS A 606 4.61 -14.50 -5.12
CA LYS A 606 3.17 -14.36 -5.41
C LYS A 606 2.82 -14.51 -6.89
N LEU A 607 3.79 -14.32 -7.79
CA LEU A 607 3.66 -14.59 -9.22
C LEU A 607 4.27 -15.93 -9.63
N ARG A 608 4.71 -16.76 -8.67
CA ARG A 608 5.38 -18.05 -8.90
C ARG A 608 6.65 -17.93 -9.74
N ARG A 609 7.31 -16.77 -9.72
CA ARG A 609 8.54 -16.53 -10.47
C ARG A 609 9.76 -17.05 -9.70
N PRO A 610 10.71 -17.70 -10.38
CA PRO A 610 11.90 -18.25 -9.73
C PRO A 610 12.78 -17.13 -9.15
N GLU A 611 13.46 -17.43 -8.05
CA GLU A 611 14.33 -16.48 -7.33
C GLU A 611 15.46 -15.91 -8.21
N LEU A 612 15.84 -16.60 -9.30
CA LEU A 612 16.80 -16.12 -10.27
C LEU A 612 16.32 -14.86 -11.02
N GLU A 613 15.01 -14.75 -11.29
CA GLU A 613 14.39 -13.58 -11.94
C GLU A 613 14.30 -12.39 -10.97
N LEU A 614 14.24 -12.63 -9.66
CA LEU A 614 14.34 -11.60 -8.63
C LEU A 614 15.74 -10.95 -8.53
N LYS A 615 16.75 -11.48 -9.22
CA LYS A 615 18.06 -10.79 -9.36
C LYS A 615 18.01 -9.67 -10.39
N SER A 616 16.99 -9.63 -11.24
CA SER A 616 16.83 -8.66 -12.32
C SER A 616 16.01 -7.42 -11.94
N VAL A 617 15.47 -7.36 -10.71
CA VAL A 617 14.68 -6.24 -10.20
C VAL A 617 15.53 -5.22 -9.43
N VAL A 618 15.16 -3.94 -9.55
CA VAL A 618 15.84 -2.83 -8.86
C VAL A 618 15.42 -2.80 -7.39
N LYS A 619 16.39 -2.92 -6.48
CA LYS A 619 16.19 -2.92 -5.02
C LYS A 619 16.47 -1.55 -4.41
N ILE A 620 15.64 -1.15 -3.45
CA ILE A 620 15.83 0.05 -2.65
C ILE A 620 16.73 -0.28 -1.46
N ALA A 621 17.76 0.54 -1.21
CA ALA A 621 18.75 0.28 -0.17
C ALA A 621 18.16 0.37 1.25
N ASN A 622 17.37 1.41 1.54
CA ASN A 622 16.80 1.68 2.87
C ASN A 622 15.28 1.90 2.78
N PRO A 623 14.49 0.86 2.46
CA PRO A 623 13.04 1.00 2.37
C PRO A 623 12.45 1.22 3.77
N LYS A 624 11.55 2.20 3.92
CA LYS A 624 10.88 2.47 5.20
C LYS A 624 9.85 1.40 5.57
N THR A 625 9.23 0.78 4.58
CA THR A 625 8.22 -0.26 4.73
C THR A 625 8.58 -1.46 3.86
N LEU A 626 8.14 -2.66 4.25
CA LEU A 626 8.36 -3.89 3.47
C LEU A 626 7.67 -3.84 2.09
N GLU A 627 6.64 -3.01 1.95
CA GLU A 627 5.93 -2.81 0.70
C GLU A 627 6.71 -2.02 -0.35
N PHE A 628 7.82 -1.37 0.02
CA PHE A 628 8.61 -0.51 -0.88
C PHE A 628 10.05 -1.01 -1.05
N GLN A 629 10.24 -2.34 -1.09
CA GLN A 629 11.57 -2.95 -1.22
C GLN A 629 12.15 -2.86 -2.64
N VAL A 630 11.30 -2.93 -3.66
CA VAL A 630 11.71 -2.98 -5.07
C VAL A 630 10.88 -2.04 -5.94
N VAL A 631 11.45 -1.66 -7.07
CA VAL A 631 10.70 -1.00 -8.15
C VAL A 631 10.05 -2.08 -9.01
N ARG A 632 8.78 -1.88 -9.37
CA ARG A 632 7.99 -2.83 -10.15
C ARG A 632 8.62 -3.11 -11.52
N ASN A 633 8.66 -4.39 -11.90
CA ASN A 633 9.06 -4.88 -13.22
C ASN A 633 7.88 -5.40 -14.05
N SER A 634 6.68 -5.44 -13.47
CA SER A 634 5.40 -5.73 -14.12
C SER A 634 4.30 -4.90 -13.43
N LEU A 635 3.24 -4.57 -14.16
CA LEU A 635 2.07 -3.87 -13.63
C LEU A 635 1.09 -4.82 -12.93
N LEU A 636 1.18 -6.12 -13.22
CA LEU A 636 0.23 -7.13 -12.73
C LEU A 636 0.09 -7.17 -11.20
N PRO A 637 1.16 -7.13 -10.38
CA PRO A 637 1.02 -7.16 -8.92
C PRO A 637 0.19 -5.99 -8.38
N GLY A 638 0.36 -4.80 -8.96
CA GLY A 638 -0.42 -3.62 -8.61
C GLY A 638 -1.91 -3.86 -8.88
N ILE A 639 -2.24 -4.30 -10.10
CA ILE A 639 -3.63 -4.57 -10.50
C ILE A 639 -4.26 -5.65 -9.61
N LEU A 640 -3.52 -6.71 -9.27
CA LEU A 640 -4.00 -7.78 -8.38
C LEU A 640 -4.26 -7.28 -6.96
N LYS A 641 -3.41 -6.39 -6.42
CA LYS A 641 -3.69 -5.73 -5.15
C LYS A 641 -4.93 -4.85 -5.22
N THR A 642 -5.12 -4.11 -6.32
CA THR A 642 -6.35 -3.31 -6.52
C THR A 642 -7.58 -4.21 -6.51
N ILE A 643 -7.58 -5.31 -7.27
CA ILE A 643 -8.67 -6.29 -7.25
C ILE A 643 -8.86 -6.82 -5.83
N SER A 644 -7.76 -7.14 -5.15
CA SER A 644 -7.83 -7.70 -3.80
C SER A 644 -8.51 -6.75 -2.81
N ASN A 645 -8.29 -5.44 -2.97
CA ASN A 645 -8.88 -4.39 -2.13
C ASN A 645 -10.29 -3.98 -2.59
N ASN A 646 -10.74 -4.42 -3.77
CA ASN A 646 -12.04 -4.07 -4.36
C ASN A 646 -12.90 -5.30 -4.68
N LYS A 647 -12.72 -6.41 -3.95
CA LYS A 647 -13.46 -7.67 -4.18
C LYS A 647 -14.98 -7.52 -4.06
N ASP A 648 -15.43 -6.52 -3.31
CA ASP A 648 -16.85 -6.26 -3.04
C ASP A 648 -17.55 -5.51 -4.18
N MET A 649 -16.78 -5.04 -5.18
CA MET A 649 -17.34 -4.35 -6.33
C MET A 649 -18.13 -5.31 -7.23
N PRO A 650 -19.22 -4.85 -7.87
CA PRO A 650 -20.00 -5.68 -8.79
C PRO A 650 -19.13 -6.27 -9.90
N LEU A 651 -19.22 -7.59 -10.08
CA LEU A 651 -18.56 -8.29 -11.17
C LEU A 651 -19.30 -8.06 -12.50
N PRO A 652 -18.59 -8.04 -13.65
CA PRO A 652 -17.14 -8.23 -13.79
C PRO A 652 -16.34 -6.94 -13.58
N LEU A 653 -15.12 -7.05 -13.02
CA LEU A 653 -14.15 -5.97 -13.00
C LEU A 653 -13.26 -6.05 -14.25
N LYS A 654 -13.15 -4.92 -14.95
CA LYS A 654 -12.31 -4.73 -16.12
C LYS A 654 -11.32 -3.63 -15.80
N LEU A 655 -10.13 -3.98 -15.34
CA LEU A 655 -9.14 -2.99 -14.91
C LEU A 655 -7.96 -2.97 -15.87
N PHE A 656 -7.40 -1.79 -16.12
CA PHE A 656 -6.18 -1.67 -16.91
C PHE A 656 -5.28 -0.56 -16.38
N GLU A 657 -3.99 -0.64 -16.67
CA GLU A 657 -2.99 0.38 -16.34
C GLU A 657 -2.01 0.52 -17.50
N VAL A 658 -1.66 1.76 -17.85
CA VAL A 658 -0.65 2.08 -18.88
C VAL A 658 0.44 2.91 -18.23
N GLN A 659 1.52 2.29 -17.80
CA GLN A 659 2.55 2.95 -16.99
C GLN A 659 3.94 2.33 -17.14
N ASP A 660 4.95 3.01 -16.59
CA ASP A 660 6.32 2.54 -16.64
C ASP A 660 6.60 1.40 -15.63
N VAL A 661 7.40 0.44 -16.09
CA VAL A 661 8.09 -0.58 -15.29
C VAL A 661 9.60 -0.45 -15.49
N VAL A 662 10.39 -0.98 -14.55
CA VAL A 662 11.85 -0.79 -14.53
C VAL A 662 12.58 -2.11 -14.61
N PHE A 663 13.58 -2.16 -15.50
CA PHE A 663 14.50 -3.30 -15.66
C PHE A 663 15.94 -2.86 -15.47
N ILE A 664 16.79 -3.76 -14.99
CA ILE A 664 18.24 -3.57 -14.96
C ILE A 664 18.78 -3.67 -16.39
N ASP A 665 19.53 -2.66 -16.81
CA ASP A 665 20.20 -2.60 -18.10
C ASP A 665 21.58 -1.94 -17.93
N ASN A 666 22.62 -2.77 -17.87
CA ASN A 666 24.00 -2.33 -17.66
C ASN A 666 24.58 -1.52 -18.83
N THR A 667 23.89 -1.42 -19.97
CA THR A 667 24.32 -0.60 -21.11
C THR A 667 23.99 0.89 -20.94
N ARG A 668 23.05 1.21 -20.04
CA ARG A 668 22.61 2.57 -19.74
C ARG A 668 23.48 3.21 -18.66
N ASP A 669 23.53 4.54 -18.66
CA ASP A 669 24.24 5.37 -17.68
C ASP A 669 23.79 5.11 -16.24
N THR A 670 22.48 4.99 -16.01
CA THR A 670 21.87 4.70 -14.71
C THR A 670 21.86 3.20 -14.37
N LYS A 671 22.31 2.34 -15.29
CA LYS A 671 22.21 0.88 -15.24
C LYS A 671 20.78 0.33 -15.17
N CYS A 672 19.79 1.17 -15.44
CA CYS A 672 18.38 0.83 -15.44
C CYS A 672 17.72 1.39 -16.69
N ARG A 673 16.60 0.80 -17.10
CA ARG A 673 15.75 1.31 -18.18
C ARG A 673 14.29 1.24 -17.78
N ASN A 674 13.54 2.28 -18.16
CA ASN A 674 12.09 2.30 -18.02
C ASN A 674 11.45 1.83 -19.32
N GLU A 675 10.42 0.99 -19.21
CA GLU A 675 9.57 0.58 -20.32
C GLU A 675 8.11 0.91 -20.04
N ARG A 676 7.39 1.43 -21.03
CA ARG A 676 5.95 1.69 -20.94
C ARG A 676 5.19 0.41 -21.24
N HIS A 677 4.54 -0.16 -20.24
CA HIS A 677 3.72 -1.36 -20.39
C HIS A 677 2.24 -0.99 -20.35
N LEU A 678 1.43 -1.77 -21.07
CA LEU A 678 -0.02 -1.83 -20.90
C LEU A 678 -0.34 -3.17 -20.27
N ALA A 679 -1.04 -3.13 -19.14
CA ALA A 679 -1.56 -4.32 -18.50
C ALA A 679 -3.06 -4.21 -18.28
N ALA A 680 -3.79 -5.31 -18.49
CA ALA A 680 -5.21 -5.37 -18.19
C ALA A 680 -5.60 -6.69 -17.52
N VAL A 681 -6.54 -6.63 -16.57
CA VAL A 681 -7.06 -7.78 -15.86
C VAL A 681 -8.59 -7.85 -15.94
N PHE A 682 -9.09 -8.97 -16.46
CA PHE A 682 -10.51 -9.31 -16.42
C PHE A 682 -10.80 -10.21 -15.23
N TYR A 683 -11.74 -9.78 -14.39
CA TYR A 683 -12.11 -10.48 -13.17
C TYR A 683 -13.60 -10.74 -13.12
N SER A 684 -13.98 -12.02 -13.08
CA SER A 684 -15.37 -12.48 -13.09
C SER A 684 -15.46 -13.86 -12.46
N LYS A 685 -16.67 -14.42 -12.35
CA LYS A 685 -16.92 -15.79 -11.85
C LYS A 685 -16.39 -16.87 -12.79
N ASN A 686 -16.19 -16.54 -14.07
CA ASN A 686 -15.64 -17.44 -15.07
C ASN A 686 -14.33 -16.83 -15.61
N GLY A 687 -13.31 -17.67 -15.83
CA GLY A 687 -12.09 -17.27 -16.53
C GLY A 687 -12.38 -17.05 -18.01
N ALA A 688 -12.63 -15.80 -18.39
CA ALA A 688 -12.99 -15.43 -19.77
C ALA A 688 -11.74 -15.08 -20.59
N PHE A 689 -10.97 -16.11 -20.95
CA PHE A 689 -9.77 -15.98 -21.80
C PHE A 689 -10.09 -15.27 -23.12
N GLU A 690 -11.27 -15.53 -23.69
CA GLU A 690 -11.80 -14.94 -24.91
C GLU A 690 -12.02 -13.41 -24.83
N ILE A 691 -12.37 -12.86 -23.65
CA ILE A 691 -12.57 -11.42 -23.49
C ILE A 691 -11.22 -10.68 -23.52
N ILE A 692 -10.22 -11.27 -22.89
CA ILE A 692 -8.85 -10.75 -22.91
C ILE A 692 -8.24 -10.87 -24.31
N HIS A 693 -8.46 -11.99 -24.99
CA HIS A 693 -8.04 -12.15 -26.38
C HIS A 693 -8.71 -11.11 -27.30
N GLY A 694 -10.03 -10.91 -27.16
CA GLY A 694 -10.72 -9.86 -27.93
C GLY A 694 -10.26 -8.44 -27.59
N LEU A 695 -9.81 -8.19 -26.36
CA LEU A 695 -9.17 -6.92 -26.00
C LEU A 695 -7.83 -6.73 -26.71
N LEU A 696 -6.99 -7.78 -26.76
CA LEU A 696 -5.75 -7.76 -27.52
C LEU A 696 -6.01 -7.43 -28.99
N ASP A 697 -6.95 -8.13 -29.62
CA ASP A 697 -7.31 -7.93 -31.02
C ASP A 697 -7.81 -6.52 -31.27
N ARG A 698 -8.60 -5.96 -30.33
CA ARG A 698 -9.04 -4.56 -30.38
C ARG A 698 -7.86 -3.59 -30.33
N ILE A 699 -6.92 -3.81 -29.42
CA ILE A 699 -5.71 -2.97 -29.29
C ILE A 699 -4.90 -3.05 -30.58
N MET A 700 -4.63 -4.24 -31.11
CA MET A 700 -3.88 -4.44 -32.34
C MET A 700 -4.57 -3.82 -33.55
N GLN A 701 -5.90 -3.92 -33.64
CA GLN A 701 -6.69 -3.26 -34.69
C GLN A 701 -6.56 -1.74 -34.65
N MET A 702 -6.63 -1.14 -33.46
CA MET A 702 -6.45 0.31 -33.31
C MET A 702 -5.05 0.77 -33.70
N LEU A 703 -4.06 -0.07 -33.42
CA LEU A 703 -2.69 0.10 -33.85
C LEU A 703 -2.50 -0.28 -35.32
N ASN A 704 -3.55 -0.63 -36.06
CA ASN A 704 -3.44 -1.05 -37.47
C ASN A 704 -2.39 -2.17 -37.67
N VAL A 705 -2.37 -3.13 -36.75
CA VAL A 705 -1.53 -4.33 -36.78
C VAL A 705 -2.43 -5.55 -37.00
N ASN A 706 -2.31 -6.17 -38.17
CA ASN A 706 -3.14 -7.31 -38.54
C ASN A 706 -2.67 -8.62 -37.88
N TYR A 707 -3.62 -9.51 -37.60
CA TYR A 707 -3.33 -10.88 -37.15
C TYR A 707 -2.86 -11.75 -38.33
N ILE A 708 -1.85 -12.60 -38.11
CA ILE A 708 -1.30 -13.50 -39.13
C ILE A 708 -1.36 -14.95 -38.61
N GLU A 709 -2.21 -15.78 -39.24
CA GLU A 709 -2.34 -17.21 -38.88
C GLU A 709 -1.18 -18.06 -39.42
N ASN A 710 -0.82 -17.88 -40.70
CA ASN A 710 0.28 -18.58 -41.37
C ASN A 710 0.42 -18.04 -42.80
N THR A 711 1.44 -17.21 -43.09
CA THR A 711 2.21 -17.21 -44.35
C THR A 711 3.19 -16.04 -44.40
N LYS A 712 4.35 -16.29 -45.03
CA LYS A 712 5.25 -15.26 -45.52
C LYS A 712 4.52 -14.52 -46.65
N ASP A 713 4.43 -13.19 -46.58
CA ASP A 713 4.04 -12.39 -47.74
C ASP A 713 5.03 -12.61 -48.90
N PHE A 714 4.55 -12.51 -50.14
CA PHE A 714 5.34 -12.62 -51.38
C PHE A 714 6.57 -11.68 -51.43
N ASN A 715 6.62 -10.66 -50.56
CA ASN A 715 7.69 -9.67 -50.47
C ASN A 715 8.60 -9.81 -49.22
N GLY A 716 8.41 -10.83 -48.38
CA GLY A 716 9.31 -11.11 -47.26
C GLY A 716 9.26 -10.16 -46.04
N GLU A 717 8.44 -9.11 -46.06
CA GLU A 717 8.19 -8.26 -44.88
C GLU A 717 6.96 -8.72 -44.10
N ILE A 718 7.15 -9.34 -42.93
CA ILE A 718 6.05 -9.70 -42.02
C ILE A 718 5.48 -8.43 -41.39
N LYS A 719 4.26 -8.03 -41.76
CA LYS A 719 3.54 -6.88 -41.18
C LYS A 719 2.29 -7.33 -40.38
N GLY A 720 2.50 -7.90 -39.20
CA GLY A 720 1.41 -8.29 -38.30
C GLY A 720 1.87 -8.98 -37.01
N TYR A 721 0.92 -9.34 -36.15
CA TYR A 721 1.16 -10.09 -34.90
C TYR A 721 0.67 -11.54 -35.03
N LYS A 722 1.29 -12.44 -34.27
CA LYS A 722 0.88 -13.85 -34.13
C LYS A 722 0.80 -14.20 -32.65
N ILE A 723 0.05 -15.25 -32.34
CA ILE A 723 -0.13 -15.77 -30.98
C ILE A 723 0.44 -17.18 -30.94
N GLN A 724 1.29 -17.48 -29.96
CA GLN A 724 1.89 -18.80 -29.77
C GLN A 724 1.69 -19.26 -28.33
N GLN A 725 1.42 -20.54 -28.12
CA GLN A 725 1.34 -21.09 -26.77
C GLN A 725 2.69 -20.94 -26.06
N LYS A 726 2.67 -20.52 -24.80
CA LYS A 726 3.84 -20.39 -23.93
C LYS A 726 3.52 -20.97 -22.57
N ASP A 727 4.51 -21.60 -21.95
CA ASP A 727 4.41 -22.05 -20.57
C ASP A 727 5.06 -21.00 -19.67
N ASP A 728 4.29 -20.43 -18.74
CA ASP A 728 4.73 -19.41 -17.80
C ASP A 728 4.15 -19.73 -16.41
N PRO A 729 4.99 -19.80 -15.34
CA PRO A 729 4.55 -20.17 -14.00
C PRO A 729 3.44 -19.29 -13.41
N THR A 730 3.34 -18.03 -13.84
CA THR A 730 2.29 -17.11 -13.36
C THR A 730 0.89 -17.53 -13.86
N PHE A 731 0.83 -18.26 -14.97
CA PHE A 731 -0.41 -18.63 -15.66
C PHE A 731 -0.75 -20.12 -15.53
N PHE A 732 -1.98 -20.47 -15.86
CA PHE A 732 -2.48 -21.84 -15.89
C PHE A 732 -2.00 -22.58 -17.14
N ASP A 733 -1.52 -23.81 -16.95
CA ASP A 733 -0.96 -24.64 -18.01
C ASP A 733 -1.95 -24.82 -19.17
N GLY A 734 -1.47 -24.61 -20.41
CA GLY A 734 -2.29 -24.67 -21.62
C GLY A 734 -3.29 -23.50 -21.80
N ARG A 735 -3.30 -22.51 -20.89
CA ARG A 735 -4.10 -21.29 -20.97
C ARG A 735 -3.24 -20.03 -20.85
N CYS A 736 -2.06 -20.08 -21.48
CA CYS A 736 -1.13 -18.98 -21.63
C CYS A 736 -0.63 -18.91 -23.08
N ALA A 737 -0.49 -17.68 -23.59
CA ALA A 737 -0.03 -17.42 -24.93
C ALA A 737 0.89 -16.20 -24.96
N GLU A 738 1.95 -16.30 -25.75
CA GLU A 738 2.85 -15.21 -26.09
C GLU A 738 2.39 -14.53 -27.37
N ILE A 739 2.47 -13.20 -27.35
CA ILE A 739 2.13 -12.34 -28.46
C ILE A 739 3.44 -12.00 -29.15
N ILE A 740 3.56 -12.23 -30.46
CA ILE A 740 4.81 -12.02 -31.20
C ILE A 740 4.55 -11.07 -32.35
N TYR A 741 5.36 -10.02 -32.47
CA TYR A 741 5.33 -9.06 -33.57
C TYR A 741 6.75 -8.86 -34.11
N LYS A 742 6.92 -8.93 -35.43
CA LYS A 742 8.24 -8.85 -36.10
C LYS A 742 9.31 -9.77 -35.49
N ASN A 743 8.93 -10.99 -35.12
CA ASN A 743 9.80 -11.99 -34.45
C ASN A 743 10.30 -11.62 -33.05
N HIS A 744 9.77 -10.55 -32.44
CA HIS A 744 10.01 -10.22 -31.04
C HIS A 744 8.79 -10.62 -30.22
N SER A 745 9.02 -11.23 -29.05
CA SER A 745 7.97 -11.36 -28.05
C SER A 745 7.55 -9.96 -27.64
N ILE A 746 6.26 -9.72 -27.73
CA ILE A 746 5.62 -8.48 -27.42
C ILE A 746 4.73 -8.55 -26.18
N GLY A 747 4.89 -9.57 -25.34
CA GLY A 747 4.13 -9.75 -24.12
C GLY A 747 3.33 -11.06 -24.10
N THR A 748 2.61 -11.27 -23.00
CA THR A 748 1.98 -12.55 -22.67
C THR A 748 0.58 -12.33 -22.16
N PHE A 749 -0.33 -13.24 -22.51
CA PHE A 749 -1.67 -13.23 -21.96
C PHE A 749 -2.16 -14.62 -21.57
N GLY A 750 -3.00 -14.70 -20.53
CA GLY A 750 -3.43 -15.98 -20.02
C GLY A 750 -4.36 -15.92 -18.81
N VAL A 751 -4.80 -17.11 -18.38
CA VAL A 751 -5.53 -17.28 -17.13
C VAL A 751 -4.53 -17.47 -16.00
N LEU A 752 -4.65 -16.72 -14.90
CA LEU A 752 -3.75 -16.84 -13.76
C LEU A 752 -3.87 -18.22 -13.08
N HIS A 753 -2.75 -18.74 -12.58
CA HIS A 753 -2.69 -20.06 -11.96
C HIS A 753 -3.52 -20.13 -10.64
N PRO A 754 -4.39 -21.14 -10.45
CA PRO A 754 -5.20 -21.30 -9.24
C PRO A 754 -4.43 -22.07 -8.15
N GLU A 755 -3.73 -21.37 -7.27
CA GLU A 755 -2.82 -22.03 -6.29
C GLU A 755 -3.48 -22.45 -4.97
N MET A 756 -4.71 -22.03 -4.67
CA MET A 756 -5.29 -22.29 -3.32
C MET A 756 -5.95 -23.66 -3.10
N TYR A 757 -6.41 -24.34 -4.15
CA TYR A 757 -7.32 -25.48 -3.96
C TYR A 757 -6.66 -26.84 -4.10
N SER A 758 -5.54 -26.95 -4.81
CA SER A 758 -4.84 -28.23 -5.03
C SER A 758 -4.46 -28.89 -3.71
N ASP A 759 -3.91 -28.11 -2.78
CA ASP A 759 -3.37 -28.62 -1.52
C ASP A 759 -4.50 -28.99 -0.56
N ALA A 760 -5.58 -28.20 -0.51
CA ALA A 760 -6.78 -28.51 0.27
C ALA A 760 -7.49 -29.79 -0.23
N PHE A 761 -7.64 -29.96 -1.56
CA PHE A 761 -8.23 -31.18 -2.14
C PHE A 761 -7.36 -32.41 -1.89
N LEU A 762 -6.03 -32.27 -1.99
CA LEU A 762 -5.09 -33.34 -1.69
C LEU A 762 -5.19 -33.78 -0.22
N ILE A 763 -5.32 -32.84 0.72
CA ILE A 763 -5.52 -33.16 2.15
C ILE A 763 -6.83 -33.91 2.39
N ILE A 764 -7.93 -33.46 1.77
CA ILE A 764 -9.22 -34.15 1.89
C ILE A 764 -9.12 -35.58 1.36
N PHE A 765 -8.41 -35.80 0.25
CA PHE A 765 -8.18 -37.11 -0.32
C PHE A 765 -7.33 -38.01 0.60
N ILE A 766 -6.25 -37.48 1.18
CA ILE A 766 -5.42 -38.19 2.16
C ILE A 766 -6.26 -38.56 3.40
N ALA A 767 -7.09 -37.64 3.90
CA ALA A 767 -7.98 -37.88 5.05
C ALA A 767 -9.04 -38.96 4.75
N LEU A 768 -9.59 -38.99 3.54
CA LEU A 768 -10.54 -40.02 3.12
C LEU A 768 -9.89 -41.40 3.01
N PHE A 769 -8.72 -41.48 2.36
CA PHE A 769 -7.98 -42.71 2.17
C PHE A 769 -7.52 -43.31 3.50
N THR A 770 -6.97 -42.47 4.40
CA THR A 770 -6.57 -42.87 5.75
C THR A 770 -7.78 -43.34 6.58
N ALA A 771 -8.93 -42.67 6.50
CA ALA A 771 -10.15 -43.13 7.16
C ALA A 771 -10.63 -44.50 6.65
N LEU A 772 -10.63 -44.72 5.33
CA LEU A 772 -10.99 -46.00 4.70
C LEU A 772 -10.04 -47.13 5.12
N LEU A 773 -8.73 -46.88 5.07
CA LEU A 773 -7.70 -47.85 5.44
C LEU A 773 -7.78 -48.18 6.95
N GLY A 774 -8.04 -47.18 7.80
CA GLY A 774 -8.23 -47.38 9.23
C GLY A 774 -9.44 -48.24 9.58
N GLU A 775 -10.59 -48.01 8.92
CA GLU A 775 -11.79 -48.85 9.10
C GLU A 775 -11.62 -50.24 8.46
N GLY A 776 -10.92 -50.34 7.33
CA GLY A 776 -10.56 -51.63 6.71
C GLY A 776 -9.68 -52.50 7.62
N LEU A 777 -8.66 -51.91 8.25
CA LEU A 777 -7.82 -52.59 9.24
C LEU A 777 -8.61 -52.96 10.51
N THR A 778 -9.51 -52.08 10.98
CA THR A 778 -10.40 -52.37 12.11
C THR A 778 -11.31 -53.55 11.79
N TRP A 779 -11.83 -53.62 10.56
CA TRP A 779 -12.62 -54.75 10.12
C TRP A 779 -11.80 -56.04 10.09
N LEU A 780 -10.59 -56.00 9.54
CA LEU A 780 -9.72 -57.17 9.39
C LEU A 780 -9.22 -57.71 10.74
N LEU A 781 -8.84 -56.83 11.67
CA LEU A 781 -8.28 -57.21 12.97
C LEU A 781 -9.34 -57.48 14.04
N VAL A 782 -10.48 -56.78 14.00
CA VAL A 782 -11.51 -56.85 15.05
C VAL A 782 -12.79 -57.48 14.54
N TYR A 783 -13.43 -56.87 13.54
CA TYR A 783 -14.79 -57.30 13.14
C TYR A 783 -14.82 -58.68 12.49
N ARG A 784 -13.71 -59.12 11.89
CA ARG A 784 -13.55 -60.46 11.33
C ARG A 784 -13.34 -61.53 12.39
N SER A 785 -12.80 -61.19 13.56
CA SER A 785 -12.51 -62.16 14.62
C SER A 785 -13.78 -62.85 15.12
N GLU A 786 -13.73 -64.18 15.27
CA GLU A 786 -14.89 -64.94 15.75
C GLU A 786 -15.28 -64.54 17.18
N GLU A 787 -14.29 -64.22 18.02
CA GLU A 787 -14.51 -63.78 19.39
C GLU A 787 -15.33 -62.49 19.45
N TYR A 788 -15.02 -61.50 18.59
CA TYR A 788 -15.78 -60.26 18.53
C TYR A 788 -17.22 -60.49 18.05
N LYS A 789 -17.43 -61.33 17.04
CA LYS A 789 -18.78 -61.67 16.55
C LYS A 789 -19.61 -62.38 17.64
N ARG A 790 -19.00 -63.32 18.37
CA ARG A 790 -19.64 -64.02 19.50
C ARG A 790 -19.97 -63.06 20.64
N LEU A 791 -19.05 -62.18 21.03
CA LEU A 791 -19.28 -61.17 22.08
C LEU A 791 -20.36 -60.16 21.66
N LYS A 792 -20.33 -59.66 20.43
CA LYS A 792 -21.33 -58.71 19.91
C LYS A 792 -22.73 -59.34 19.88
N TYR A 793 -22.84 -60.57 19.37
CA TYR A 793 -24.12 -61.30 19.37
C TYR A 793 -24.62 -61.60 20.78
N SER A 794 -23.73 -62.03 21.68
CA SER A 794 -24.09 -62.23 23.10
C SER A 794 -24.53 -60.94 23.77
N MET A 795 -23.92 -59.79 23.42
CA MET A 795 -24.28 -58.49 23.95
C MET A 795 -25.67 -58.07 23.44
N GLU A 796 -25.91 -58.05 22.13
CA GLU A 796 -27.22 -57.69 21.56
C GLU A 796 -28.36 -58.57 22.11
N ARG A 797 -28.12 -59.87 22.29
CA ARG A 797 -29.11 -60.80 22.85
C ARG A 797 -29.38 -60.51 24.34
N LYS A 798 -28.35 -60.19 25.13
CA LYS A 798 -28.51 -59.80 26.55
C LYS A 798 -29.18 -58.44 26.68
N THR A 799 -28.85 -57.47 25.83
CA THR A 799 -29.45 -56.13 25.82
C THR A 799 -30.95 -56.19 25.49
N LYS A 800 -31.34 -56.92 24.44
CA LYS A 800 -32.76 -57.11 24.10
C LYS A 800 -33.55 -57.83 25.21
N LYS A 801 -32.92 -58.80 25.90
CA LYS A 801 -33.54 -59.48 27.05
C LYS A 801 -33.70 -58.53 28.25
N LEU A 802 -32.72 -57.67 28.50
CA LEU A 802 -32.77 -56.67 29.56
C LEU A 802 -33.84 -55.60 29.28
N GLU A 803 -33.92 -55.09 28.04
CA GLU A 803 -34.93 -54.13 27.61
C GLU A 803 -36.34 -54.71 27.76
N LYS A 804 -36.58 -55.93 27.26
CA LYS A 804 -37.87 -56.61 27.45
C LYS A 804 -38.25 -56.75 28.93
N LYS A 805 -37.31 -57.16 29.80
CA LYS A 805 -37.54 -57.29 31.25
C LYS A 805 -37.81 -55.94 31.93
N LYS A 806 -37.16 -54.86 31.49
CA LYS A 806 -37.39 -53.50 32.00
C LYS A 806 -38.76 -52.97 31.59
N GLU A 807 -39.18 -53.22 30.36
CA GLU A 807 -40.53 -52.88 29.88
C GLU A 807 -41.61 -53.65 30.65
N THR A 808 -41.38 -54.93 30.98
CA THR A 808 -42.35 -55.73 31.74
C THR A 808 -42.54 -55.21 33.17
N ILE A 809 -41.51 -54.61 33.79
CA ILE A 809 -41.58 -54.05 35.14
C ILE A 809 -42.10 -52.61 35.13
N GLY A 810 -41.74 -51.82 34.12
CA GLY A 810 -42.27 -50.46 33.94
C GLY A 810 -43.80 -50.42 33.79
N ALA A 811 -44.40 -51.50 33.29
CA ALA A 811 -45.84 -51.67 33.24
C ALA A 811 -46.49 -52.04 34.59
N VAL A 812 -45.72 -52.55 35.57
CA VAL A 812 -46.23 -52.99 36.89
C VAL A 812 -46.18 -51.88 37.94
N ASP A 813 -45.29 -50.89 37.80
CA ASP A 813 -45.09 -49.80 38.78
C ASP A 813 -46.11 -48.63 38.68
N GLN A 814 -47.14 -48.72 37.82
CA GLN A 814 -48.19 -47.69 37.67
C GLN A 814 -49.51 -47.98 38.43
N GLY A 815 -49.57 -49.04 39.23
CA GLY A 815 -50.72 -49.36 40.09
C GLY A 815 -50.45 -49.11 41.58
N VAL A 816 -51.39 -48.44 42.26
CA VAL A 816 -51.33 -47.89 43.64
C VAL A 816 -50.79 -48.85 44.72
N GLY A 817 -49.85 -48.33 45.53
CA GLY A 817 -49.59 -48.59 46.96
C GLY A 817 -49.86 -49.97 47.56
N THR A 818 -48.81 -50.80 47.67
CA THR A 818 -48.38 -51.48 48.92
C THR A 818 -47.10 -52.27 48.67
N ALA A 819 -46.14 -52.19 49.59
CA ALA A 819 -44.83 -52.80 49.46
C ALA A 819 -44.90 -54.33 49.46
N ASN A 820 -44.55 -54.98 48.35
CA ASN A 820 -44.33 -56.42 48.29
C ASN A 820 -42.83 -56.74 48.17
N SER A 821 -42.34 -57.57 49.08
CA SER A 821 -40.96 -58.10 49.14
C SER A 821 -40.49 -58.82 47.85
N ALA A 822 -41.43 -59.17 46.95
CA ALA A 822 -41.17 -59.70 45.62
C ALA A 822 -40.52 -58.69 44.64
N SER A 823 -40.75 -57.38 44.80
CA SER A 823 -40.20 -56.35 43.91
C SER A 823 -38.68 -56.16 44.10
N LYS A 824 -38.20 -56.23 45.35
CA LYS A 824 -36.79 -56.00 45.71
C LYS A 824 -35.85 -57.11 45.19
N THR A 825 -36.32 -58.36 45.17
CA THR A 825 -35.56 -59.52 44.68
C THR A 825 -35.44 -59.51 43.16
N THR A 826 -36.48 -59.05 42.46
CA THR A 826 -36.51 -58.92 41.00
C THR A 826 -35.65 -57.75 40.52
N LYS A 827 -35.65 -56.64 41.25
CA LYS A 827 -34.77 -55.48 41.01
C LYS A 827 -33.28 -55.83 41.17
N ARG A 828 -32.92 -56.57 42.23
CA ARG A 828 -31.54 -57.10 42.43
C ARG A 828 -31.09 -58.08 41.33
N LYS A 829 -32.00 -58.87 40.75
CA LYS A 829 -31.69 -59.75 39.61
C LYS A 829 -31.40 -58.96 38.33
N ILE A 830 -32.10 -57.85 38.12
CA ILE A 830 -31.82 -56.93 37.00
C ILE A 830 -30.49 -56.22 37.19
N GLU A 831 -30.19 -55.72 38.40
CA GLU A 831 -28.88 -55.13 38.70
C GLU A 831 -27.72 -56.10 38.44
N ARG A 832 -27.87 -57.38 38.82
CA ARG A 832 -26.87 -58.42 38.49
C ARG A 832 -26.74 -58.71 36.99
N GLU A 833 -27.84 -58.67 36.24
CA GLU A 833 -27.80 -58.81 34.77
C GLU A 833 -27.20 -57.57 34.09
N GLU A 834 -27.41 -56.37 34.64
CA GLU A 834 -26.75 -55.13 34.21
C GLU A 834 -25.25 -55.16 34.49
N GLU A 835 -24.81 -55.63 35.66
CA GLU A 835 -23.38 -55.82 35.97
C GLU A 835 -22.72 -56.83 35.03
N ARG A 836 -23.40 -57.94 34.74
CA ARG A 836 -22.93 -58.92 33.75
C ARG A 836 -22.87 -58.32 32.35
N LEU A 837 -23.82 -57.47 31.96
CA LEU A 837 -23.80 -56.76 30.69
C LEU A 837 -22.66 -55.73 30.64
N LYS A 838 -22.40 -55.01 31.73
CA LYS A 838 -21.26 -54.10 31.89
C LYS A 838 -19.92 -54.84 31.75
N SER A 839 -19.78 -56.03 32.35
CA SER A 839 -18.57 -56.86 32.20
C SER A 839 -18.35 -57.31 30.75
N THR A 840 -19.39 -57.82 30.07
CA THR A 840 -19.30 -58.21 28.65
C THR A 840 -19.00 -57.01 27.74
N ASN A 841 -19.52 -55.83 28.08
CA ASN A 841 -19.22 -54.58 27.36
C ASN A 841 -17.77 -54.10 27.61
N ARG A 842 -17.25 -54.30 28.81
CA ARG A 842 -15.84 -54.02 29.14
C ARG A 842 -14.89 -54.90 28.33
N ASP A 843 -15.21 -56.19 28.18
CA ASP A 843 -14.41 -57.11 27.37
C ASP A 843 -14.47 -56.76 25.88
N LEU A 844 -15.66 -56.42 25.35
CA LEU A 844 -15.82 -55.92 23.97
C LEU A 844 -15.00 -54.63 23.74
N SER A 845 -14.98 -53.75 24.74
CA SER A 845 -14.22 -52.50 24.70
C SER A 845 -12.71 -52.75 24.76
N MET A 846 -12.24 -53.74 25.54
CA MET A 846 -10.84 -54.13 25.57
C MET A 846 -10.36 -54.70 24.22
N PHE A 847 -11.19 -55.48 23.51
CA PHE A 847 -10.88 -55.93 22.16
C PHE A 847 -10.75 -54.77 21.16
N ARG A 848 -11.65 -53.77 21.24
CA ARG A 848 -11.55 -52.55 20.43
C ARG A 848 -10.31 -51.73 20.78
N MET A 849 -9.95 -51.65 22.07
CA MET A 849 -8.81 -50.87 22.56
C MET A 849 -7.47 -51.43 22.05
N LYS A 850 -7.28 -52.76 22.08
CA LYS A 850 -6.05 -53.40 21.56
C LYS A 850 -5.83 -53.13 20.07
N SER A 851 -6.90 -53.13 19.27
CA SER A 851 -6.83 -52.78 17.85
C SER A 851 -6.65 -51.28 17.61
N MET A 852 -7.31 -50.40 18.39
CA MET A 852 -7.09 -48.96 18.30
C MET A 852 -5.63 -48.57 18.61
N MET A 853 -4.95 -49.30 19.51
CA MET A 853 -3.53 -49.10 19.76
C MET A 853 -2.64 -49.53 18.57
N ALA A 854 -2.91 -50.69 17.96
CA ALA A 854 -2.16 -51.14 16.77
C ALA A 854 -2.37 -50.21 15.56
N ILE A 855 -3.60 -49.73 15.38
CA ILE A 855 -3.97 -48.75 14.35
C ILE A 855 -3.32 -47.39 14.64
N GLY A 856 -3.31 -46.96 15.91
CA GLY A 856 -2.67 -45.73 16.35
C GLY A 856 -1.18 -45.69 15.99
N PHE A 857 -0.47 -46.81 16.17
CA PHE A 857 0.96 -46.91 15.84
C PHE A 857 1.24 -46.75 14.34
N VAL A 858 0.41 -47.35 13.47
CA VAL A 858 0.51 -47.21 12.00
C VAL A 858 0.17 -45.78 11.55
N PHE A 859 -0.82 -45.14 12.18
CA PHE A 859 -1.18 -43.76 11.85
C PHE A 859 -0.16 -42.75 12.32
N THR A 860 0.50 -42.96 13.47
CA THR A 860 1.57 -42.06 13.92
C THR A 860 2.78 -42.04 12.98
N THR A 861 3.10 -43.18 12.37
CA THR A 861 4.18 -43.26 11.37
C THR A 861 3.80 -42.57 10.06
N LEU A 862 2.57 -42.79 9.57
CA LEU A 862 2.06 -42.09 8.37
C LEU A 862 1.94 -40.57 8.58
N LEU A 863 1.45 -40.12 9.74
CA LEU A 863 1.29 -38.70 10.04
C LEU A 863 2.64 -37.98 10.08
N SER A 864 3.70 -38.63 10.59
CA SER A 864 5.05 -38.07 10.57
C SER A 864 5.56 -37.85 9.15
N THR A 865 5.28 -38.77 8.22
CA THR A 865 5.71 -38.63 6.81
C THR A 865 4.97 -37.50 6.09
N PHE A 866 3.65 -37.36 6.30
CA PHE A 866 2.90 -36.26 5.71
C PHE A 866 3.25 -34.91 6.34
N SER A 867 3.54 -34.88 7.64
CA SER A 867 3.95 -33.64 8.31
C SER A 867 5.26 -33.06 7.77
N SER A 868 6.17 -33.90 7.25
CA SER A 868 7.41 -33.44 6.61
C SER A 868 7.17 -32.87 5.21
N ILE A 869 6.16 -33.36 4.47
CA ILE A 869 5.84 -32.88 3.12
C ILE A 869 5.22 -31.47 3.15
N PHE A 870 4.47 -31.15 4.20
CA PHE A 870 3.75 -29.88 4.38
C PHE A 870 4.39 -28.95 5.42
N GLU A 871 5.66 -29.16 5.76
CA GLU A 871 6.36 -28.33 6.75
C GLU A 871 6.48 -26.88 6.27
N GLY A 872 6.09 -25.92 7.12
CA GLY A 872 6.15 -24.49 6.82
C GLY A 872 5.12 -23.97 5.81
N ARG A 873 4.19 -24.80 5.31
CA ARG A 873 3.19 -24.40 4.30
C ARG A 873 1.82 -24.11 4.92
N VAL A 874 1.29 -22.92 4.65
CA VAL A 874 -0.11 -22.57 4.97
C VAL A 874 -1.03 -23.27 3.98
N VAL A 875 -1.94 -24.11 4.46
CA VAL A 875 -2.80 -24.91 3.57
C VAL A 875 -4.23 -24.37 3.46
N ALA A 876 -4.68 -23.61 4.45
CA ALA A 876 -5.95 -22.91 4.41
C ALA A 876 -5.88 -21.69 5.32
N LYS A 877 -6.82 -20.75 5.14
CA LYS A 877 -7.02 -19.64 6.07
C LYS A 877 -8.37 -19.83 6.76
N LEU A 878 -8.37 -19.83 8.09
CA LEU A 878 -9.58 -19.99 8.89
C LEU A 878 -10.40 -18.70 8.83
N PRO A 879 -11.75 -18.79 8.78
CA PRO A 879 -12.62 -17.62 8.73
C PRO A 879 -12.72 -16.87 10.07
N PHE A 880 -11.98 -17.32 11.09
CA PHE A 880 -11.90 -16.73 12.42
C PHE A 880 -10.54 -17.03 13.05
N GLU A 881 -10.11 -16.19 13.99
CA GLU A 881 -8.93 -16.47 14.81
C GLU A 881 -9.28 -17.55 15.86
N PRO A 882 -8.56 -18.69 15.87
CA PRO A 882 -8.82 -19.76 16.83
C PRO A 882 -8.56 -19.29 18.27
N ILE A 883 -9.32 -19.84 19.22
CA ILE A 883 -9.12 -19.58 20.66
C ILE A 883 -7.70 -20.05 21.08
N SER A 884 -7.03 -19.37 22.01
CA SER A 884 -5.59 -19.54 22.30
C SER A 884 -5.10 -20.98 22.54
N TRP A 885 -5.92 -21.87 23.10
CA TRP A 885 -5.53 -23.28 23.29
C TRP A 885 -5.61 -24.12 21.99
N VAL A 886 -6.35 -23.66 20.98
CA VAL A 886 -6.44 -24.25 19.64
C VAL A 886 -5.36 -23.68 18.71
N GLN A 887 -4.89 -22.46 18.95
CA GLN A 887 -3.84 -21.80 18.16
C GLN A 887 -2.58 -22.65 18.02
N GLY A 888 -2.15 -23.31 19.11
CA GLY A 888 -0.99 -24.21 19.08
C GLY A 888 -1.16 -25.47 18.21
N LEU A 889 -2.40 -25.83 17.85
CA LEU A 889 -2.72 -26.93 16.94
C LEU A 889 -2.99 -26.42 15.53
N SER A 890 -3.71 -25.31 15.37
CA SER A 890 -4.00 -24.71 14.06
C SER A 890 -2.76 -24.14 13.40
N HIS A 891 -1.88 -23.48 14.16
CA HIS A 891 -0.70 -22.79 13.64
C HIS A 891 0.61 -23.60 13.79
N ARG A 892 0.51 -24.90 14.06
CA ARG A 892 1.67 -25.75 14.32
C ARG A 892 2.54 -25.90 13.07
N ASN A 893 3.85 -25.66 13.21
CA ASN A 893 4.86 -25.74 12.14
C ASN A 893 4.66 -24.72 10.99
N LEU A 894 3.98 -23.59 11.26
CA LEU A 894 3.90 -22.44 10.36
C LEU A 894 4.84 -21.32 10.83
N VAL A 895 5.32 -20.53 9.88
CA VAL A 895 6.18 -19.36 10.14
C VAL A 895 5.32 -18.11 9.94
N GLY A 896 5.02 -17.39 11.02
CA GLY A 896 4.19 -16.18 10.96
C GLY A 896 3.52 -15.86 12.31
N GLU A 897 2.94 -14.67 12.43
CA GLU A 897 2.14 -14.25 13.60
C GLU A 897 0.63 -14.19 13.28
N ASP A 898 0.21 -14.58 12.07
CA ASP A 898 -1.20 -14.63 11.68
C ASP A 898 -1.82 -15.98 12.09
N TYR A 899 -2.47 -16.00 13.27
CA TYR A 899 -3.11 -17.21 13.81
C TYR A 899 -4.34 -17.68 13.01
N THR A 900 -4.78 -16.95 11.99
CA THR A 900 -5.80 -17.43 11.05
C THR A 900 -5.25 -18.42 10.03
N ASP A 901 -3.92 -18.51 9.88
CA ASP A 901 -3.28 -19.48 9.00
C ASP A 901 -3.35 -20.90 9.58
N CYS A 902 -3.80 -21.83 8.72
CA CYS A 902 -4.10 -23.21 9.09
C CYS A 902 -3.02 -24.18 8.58
N SER A 903 -2.46 -24.94 9.51
CA SER A 903 -1.52 -26.03 9.25
C SER A 903 -2.23 -27.27 8.70
N PHE A 904 -1.48 -28.07 7.95
CA PHE A 904 -1.90 -29.39 7.47
C PHE A 904 -2.52 -30.27 8.57
N ILE A 905 -1.89 -30.29 9.76
CA ILE A 905 -2.27 -31.18 10.86
C ILE A 905 -3.70 -30.88 11.33
N PHE A 906 -4.04 -29.60 11.46
CA PHE A 906 -5.34 -29.18 11.95
C PHE A 906 -6.46 -29.52 10.96
N LEU A 907 -6.27 -29.21 9.68
CA LEU A 907 -7.24 -29.52 8.64
C LEU A 907 -7.44 -31.03 8.46
N TYR A 908 -6.34 -31.80 8.49
CA TYR A 908 -6.37 -33.26 8.43
C TYR A 908 -7.18 -33.88 9.60
N ILE A 909 -6.99 -33.40 10.84
CA ILE A 909 -7.72 -33.90 12.01
C ILE A 909 -9.23 -33.64 11.86
N LEU A 910 -9.62 -32.42 11.46
CA LEU A 910 -11.03 -32.05 11.27
C LEU A 910 -11.70 -32.91 10.19
N CYS A 911 -11.04 -33.10 9.05
CA CYS A 911 -11.53 -33.94 7.96
C CYS A 911 -11.64 -35.41 8.39
N THR A 912 -10.64 -35.93 9.10
CA THR A 912 -10.64 -37.34 9.51
C THR A 912 -11.71 -37.63 10.56
N MET A 913 -11.93 -36.73 11.53
CA MET A 913 -12.96 -36.91 12.56
C MET A 913 -14.37 -36.95 11.96
N THR A 914 -14.66 -36.11 10.98
CA THR A 914 -15.96 -36.04 10.31
C THR A 914 -16.16 -37.22 9.35
N LEU A 915 -15.18 -37.51 8.51
CA LEU A 915 -15.24 -38.62 7.55
C LEU A 915 -15.36 -39.97 8.25
N ARG A 916 -14.57 -40.23 9.29
CA ARG A 916 -14.58 -41.51 10.01
C ARG A 916 -15.91 -41.81 10.69
N GLN A 917 -16.52 -40.81 11.34
CA GLN A 917 -17.82 -40.98 11.99
C GLN A 917 -18.92 -41.32 10.99
N ASN A 918 -18.90 -40.69 9.82
CA ASN A 918 -19.86 -40.95 8.75
C ASN A 918 -19.62 -42.32 8.10
N LEU A 919 -18.37 -42.71 7.91
CA LEU A 919 -18.00 -44.03 7.38
C LEU A 919 -18.50 -45.17 8.29
N GLN A 920 -18.32 -45.04 9.60
CA GLN A 920 -18.79 -46.04 10.59
C GLN A 920 -20.31 -46.17 10.61
N LYS A 921 -21.04 -45.06 10.41
CA LYS A 921 -22.51 -45.08 10.30
C LYS A 921 -22.95 -45.78 9.01
N MET A 922 -22.32 -45.46 7.88
CA MET A 922 -22.63 -46.06 6.58
C MET A 922 -22.38 -47.57 6.56
N LEU A 923 -21.30 -48.01 7.22
CA LEU A 923 -20.93 -49.43 7.30
C LEU A 923 -21.67 -50.21 8.42
N GLY A 924 -22.56 -49.56 9.18
CA GLY A 924 -23.36 -50.21 10.23
C GLY A 924 -22.58 -50.63 11.47
N PHE A 925 -21.40 -50.03 11.71
CA PHE A 925 -20.53 -50.32 12.85
C PHE A 925 -20.66 -49.31 14.00
N ALA A 926 -21.50 -48.27 13.83
CA ALA A 926 -21.78 -47.27 14.85
C ALA A 926 -22.44 -47.88 16.11
N PRO A 927 -22.08 -47.42 17.33
CA PRO A 927 -22.70 -47.88 18.58
C PRO A 927 -24.20 -47.51 18.64
N SER A 928 -25.03 -48.37 19.25
CA SER A 928 -26.47 -48.11 19.37
C SER A 928 -26.77 -46.91 20.27
N ARG A 929 -27.80 -46.12 19.92
CA ARG A 929 -28.19 -44.87 20.61
C ARG A 929 -28.45 -45.01 22.12
N THR A 930 -28.75 -46.21 22.61
CA THR A 930 -28.96 -46.49 24.04
C THR A 930 -27.67 -46.40 24.87
N LEU A 931 -26.49 -46.56 24.27
CA LEU A 931 -25.19 -46.42 24.94
C LEU A 931 -24.72 -44.96 25.10
N SER A 932 -25.14 -44.05 24.20
CA SER A 932 -24.74 -42.64 24.26
C SER A 932 -25.37 -41.86 25.43
N ARG A 933 -26.49 -42.33 25.98
CA ARG A 933 -27.15 -41.67 27.14
C ARG A 933 -26.46 -41.91 28.48
N GLN A 934 -25.65 -42.97 28.62
CA GLN A 934 -24.96 -43.27 29.89
C GLN A 934 -23.56 -42.67 30.02
N ASN A 935 -22.95 -42.22 28.92
CA ASN A 935 -21.62 -41.58 28.92
C ASN A 935 -21.66 -40.05 28.88
N GLN A 936 -22.84 -39.42 28.89
CA GLN A 936 -23.00 -37.95 28.95
C GLN A 936 -22.89 -37.41 30.39
N GLY A 937 -21.85 -37.84 31.12
CA GLY A 937 -21.43 -37.25 32.39
C GLY A 937 -20.17 -36.38 32.27
N GLY A 938 -19.72 -36.08 31.04
CA GLY A 938 -18.52 -35.27 30.78
C GLY A 938 -18.87 -33.99 30.03
N PHE A 939 -18.64 -32.85 30.70
CA PHE A 939 -18.46 -31.43 30.30
C PHE A 939 -19.16 -30.79 29.07
N PHE A 940 -19.76 -31.54 28.15
CA PHE A 940 -20.47 -31.03 26.96
C PHE A 940 -21.79 -31.78 26.71
N GLY A 941 -22.69 -31.77 27.71
CA GLY A 941 -24.07 -32.25 27.52
C GLY A 941 -25.02 -31.08 27.22
N GLN A 942 -25.37 -30.87 25.95
CA GLN A 942 -26.44 -29.92 25.58
C GLN A 942 -27.82 -30.54 25.86
N SER A 943 -28.65 -29.77 26.57
CA SER A 943 -30.08 -29.97 26.75
C SER A 943 -30.82 -29.88 25.40
N SER A 944 -31.44 -30.98 24.98
CA SER A 944 -32.31 -31.01 23.81
C SER A 944 -33.64 -30.31 24.10
N GLN A 945 -33.74 -29.02 23.77
CA GLN A 945 -35.00 -28.26 23.81
C GLN A 945 -35.20 -27.27 22.64
N SER A 946 -34.36 -27.27 21.60
CA SER A 946 -34.42 -26.28 20.52
C SER A 946 -34.70 -26.90 19.14
N ASN A 947 -35.84 -27.57 18.98
CA ASN A 947 -36.31 -28.06 17.67
C ASN A 947 -37.78 -27.71 17.39
N GLN A 948 -38.27 -26.59 17.94
CA GLN A 948 -39.65 -26.13 17.75
C GLN A 948 -39.79 -24.71 17.17
N LEU A 949 -38.70 -24.09 16.73
CA LEU A 949 -38.74 -22.77 16.08
C LEU A 949 -38.08 -22.89 14.71
N PHE A 950 -38.83 -23.39 13.73
CA PHE A 950 -38.78 -23.03 12.31
C PHE A 950 -39.85 -23.88 11.61
N ARG A 951 -41.07 -23.33 11.63
CA ARG A 951 -42.18 -23.68 10.74
C ARG A 951 -42.68 -22.39 10.12
#